data_AF-D3SLW3-F1
#
_entry.id   AF-D3SLW3-F1
#
_cell.length_a   1.000
_cell.length_b   1.000
_cell.length_c   1.000
_cell.angle_alpha   90.00
_cell.angle_beta   90.00
_cell.angle_gamma   90.00
#
_symmetry.space_group_name_H-M   'P 1'
#
loop_
_entity.id
_entity.type
_entity.pdbx_description
1 polymer ?
#
loop_
_entity_poly.entity_id
_entity_poly.type
_entity_poly.pdbx_seq_one_letter_code
_entity_poly.pdbx_strand_id
1 'polypeptide(L)'
;MVSREVLEKNPREALKMEKHPLDILEELPRMIEKGYEGVPEEDLVRLQWYGLYHDKPRVGYFLLRVRIPGGILTPSQLRVLGELATSFNNYAELTMRQDLQLHYIRLEHLPEVLETLKEVGLFPVGACGDTVRNITCCPVAGHQREELEDVRPILHTLESIFHDPSRREHFNLPRKFKITVTACPYHCSMPEMHDLAFVGTVKDREFGFAVWVGGGLSSTPRIARKLGIFIPPDKVGEVAEAVVSMWSQDPENRKSFVKARIKYFVDRLGVERFKEELLKRLSFVPEPLTEEPRPVARFFHTGIRKQKEEGFYYVGVPVLAGRVRGDQLLRLAELTERLDLSVRITQRQNLLLLNVAENHLGTVLEKLKEIGFDMDSGETRSVSVACTSDPFCNYSVGAAKEALIELLQYLEGELGKLEGLTIGVDGCPHACAHHWLNDIGLQATHLRQPDGSVETTYNLVLRGGYGKEASIGKIVLKKVPFVDLKVFIKNLVAAYKRSGLSSFHEFINSYTDEELIEIMKGENKARQDEGKVRVRIFGPLTRFSGGLSEIELPPGTLREILRHLETELEGFRGRLLDENGKLKPFVKVFLNDEDIAFLPDGLNTTVREGDEIMLYPALAGGAPPLDETEVHELAIEFEDKTAHDVLRWAIENLHPRLYIAWSGQVEDMVLLDMAWRINPAVRVFTVDTGRLHEETYRLMEEVYERYGVRIEVYFPEPSDVEKMVKEHGVNLFYRSVELRHLCCYVRKVKPLLRALSQVDGWVTGLRREQWASRHNIMKLEVDHDHGQIVKVNPLADWTEREVWQYIRENSVPYNQLYSRGYRSIGCEPCTRPVAPFEDPRAGRWWWEKDAPKECGMHCSIETGGFEKIADKLIREDKHGYKGS
;
A
#
# COMPACT_ATOMS: atom_id res chain seq x y z
N MET A 1 -17.65 -10.10 -22.88
CA MET A 1 -17.84 -8.64 -22.96
C MET A 1 -18.07 -8.10 -21.57
N VAL A 2 -17.37 -7.02 -21.19
CA VAL A 2 -17.56 -6.36 -19.89
C VAL A 2 -18.94 -5.73 -19.87
N SER A 3 -19.71 -5.90 -18.79
CA SER A 3 -21.07 -5.37 -18.71
C SER A 3 -21.05 -3.84 -18.56
N ARG A 4 -22.13 -3.18 -18.99
CA ARG A 4 -22.31 -1.72 -18.84
C ARG A 4 -22.16 -1.28 -17.38
N GLU A 5 -22.70 -2.05 -16.44
CA GLU A 5 -22.57 -1.78 -15.00
C GLU A 5 -21.12 -1.73 -14.54
N VAL A 6 -20.25 -2.64 -15.05
CA VAL A 6 -18.83 -2.65 -14.69
C VAL A 6 -18.12 -1.40 -15.21
N LEU A 7 -18.40 -0.99 -16.45
CA LEU A 7 -17.78 0.20 -17.05
C LEU A 7 -18.20 1.49 -16.33
N GLU A 8 -19.46 1.57 -15.89
CA GLU A 8 -19.99 2.70 -15.12
C GLU A 8 -19.36 2.78 -13.72
N LYS A 9 -19.09 1.64 -13.07
CA LYS A 9 -18.55 1.59 -11.69
C LYS A 9 -17.02 1.60 -11.59
N ASN A 10 -16.33 1.09 -12.62
CA ASN A 10 -14.88 0.94 -12.62
C ASN A 10 -14.24 1.66 -13.83
N PRO A 11 -13.73 2.88 -13.66
CA PRO A 11 -13.14 3.63 -14.77
C PRO A 11 -11.85 2.99 -15.28
N ARG A 12 -11.16 2.15 -14.48
CA ARG A 12 -10.01 1.38 -14.97
C ARG A 12 -10.43 0.39 -16.06
N GLU A 13 -11.61 -0.20 -15.95
CA GLU A 13 -12.17 -1.07 -17.00
C GLU A 13 -12.62 -0.26 -18.21
N ALA A 14 -13.22 0.93 -18.00
CA ALA A 14 -13.55 1.86 -19.08
C ALA A 14 -12.32 2.29 -19.88
N LEU A 15 -11.22 2.66 -19.20
CA LEU A 15 -9.94 3.04 -19.80
C LEU A 15 -9.38 1.91 -20.70
N LYS A 16 -9.43 0.66 -20.23
CA LYS A 16 -8.97 -0.50 -21.01
C LYS A 16 -9.86 -0.81 -22.22
N MET A 17 -11.16 -0.48 -22.13
CA MET A 17 -12.12 -0.67 -23.22
C MET A 17 -12.02 0.43 -24.28
N GLU A 18 -11.80 1.68 -23.87
CA GLU A 18 -11.63 2.83 -24.77
C GLU A 18 -10.46 2.61 -25.73
N LYS A 19 -9.33 2.19 -25.17
CA LYS A 19 -8.10 1.90 -25.91
C LYS A 19 -7.38 0.77 -25.19
N HIS A 20 -7.02 -0.27 -25.94
CA HIS A 20 -6.29 -1.37 -25.35
C HIS A 20 -4.92 -0.88 -24.86
N PRO A 21 -4.48 -1.24 -23.65
CA PRO A 21 -3.26 -0.68 -23.08
C PRO A 21 -1.98 -0.89 -23.89
N LEU A 22 -1.91 -1.95 -24.70
CA LEU A 22 -0.76 -2.22 -25.57
C LEU A 22 -0.64 -1.25 -26.75
N ASP A 23 -1.73 -0.61 -27.16
CA ASP A 23 -1.71 0.25 -28.36
C ASP A 23 -1.08 1.62 -28.04
N ILE A 24 -0.79 1.90 -26.75
CA ILE A 24 -0.27 3.20 -26.32
C ILE A 24 1.11 3.53 -26.91
N LEU A 25 1.93 2.53 -27.21
CA LEU A 25 3.26 2.79 -27.79
C LEU A 25 3.18 3.36 -29.20
N GLU A 26 2.10 3.12 -29.95
CA GLU A 26 1.90 3.71 -31.28
C GLU A 26 1.70 5.24 -31.19
N GLU A 27 1.22 5.72 -30.04
CA GLU A 27 1.00 7.14 -29.77
C GLU A 27 2.19 7.83 -29.11
N LEU A 28 3.21 7.08 -28.71
CA LEU A 28 4.39 7.59 -28.02
C LEU A 28 5.07 8.77 -28.75
N PRO A 29 5.26 8.76 -30.09
CA PRO A 29 5.83 9.92 -30.79
C PRO A 29 5.00 11.20 -30.62
N ARG A 30 3.67 11.07 -30.65
CA ARG A 30 2.75 12.18 -30.45
C ARG A 30 2.73 12.64 -28.99
N MET A 31 2.84 11.71 -28.04
CA MET A 31 2.96 12.03 -26.61
C MET A 31 4.24 12.84 -26.34
N ILE A 32 5.36 12.45 -26.96
CA ILE A 32 6.63 13.16 -26.86
C ILE A 32 6.53 14.57 -27.47
N GLU A 33 5.92 14.71 -28.65
CA GLU A 33 5.74 16.02 -29.31
C GLU A 33 4.92 17.00 -28.47
N LYS A 34 3.87 16.51 -27.80
CA LYS A 34 3.05 17.33 -26.89
C LYS A 34 3.77 17.75 -25.61
N GLY A 35 4.85 17.04 -25.24
CA GLY A 35 5.49 17.16 -23.93
C GLY A 35 4.64 16.56 -22.80
N TYR A 36 5.29 16.18 -21.70
CA TYR A 36 4.66 15.49 -20.56
C TYR A 36 3.35 16.13 -20.08
N GLU A 37 3.32 17.46 -19.94
CA GLU A 37 2.16 18.20 -19.44
C GLU A 37 0.96 18.18 -20.39
N GLY A 38 1.19 17.97 -21.69
CA GLY A 38 0.16 17.90 -22.73
C GLY A 38 -0.36 16.49 -22.99
N VAL A 39 0.19 15.46 -22.33
CA VAL A 39 -0.25 14.06 -22.48
C VAL A 39 -1.47 13.80 -21.59
N PRO A 40 -2.56 13.23 -22.13
CA PRO A 40 -3.70 12.78 -21.32
C PRO A 40 -3.26 11.81 -20.23
N GLU A 41 -3.83 11.93 -19.06
CA GLU A 41 -3.42 11.14 -17.90
C GLU A 41 -3.78 9.65 -18.05
N GLU A 42 -4.90 9.36 -18.71
CA GLU A 42 -5.33 8.03 -19.13
C GLU A 42 -4.22 7.31 -19.90
N ASP A 43 -3.56 8.05 -20.80
CA ASP A 43 -2.49 7.54 -21.66
C ASP A 43 -1.21 7.29 -20.86
N LEU A 44 -0.88 8.17 -19.90
CA LEU A 44 0.21 7.92 -18.94
C LEU A 44 -0.06 6.68 -18.09
N VAL A 45 -1.32 6.45 -17.70
CA VAL A 45 -1.73 5.24 -16.95
C VAL A 45 -1.57 3.98 -17.81
N ARG A 46 -1.82 4.04 -19.13
CA ARG A 46 -1.62 2.90 -20.05
C ARG A 46 -0.16 2.47 -20.15
N LEU A 47 0.79 3.40 -19.97
CA LEU A 47 2.23 3.07 -19.90
C LEU A 47 2.58 2.08 -18.78
N GLN A 48 1.73 1.92 -17.77
CA GLN A 48 1.91 0.88 -16.74
C GLN A 48 1.98 -0.53 -17.31
N TRP A 49 1.37 -0.81 -18.47
CA TRP A 49 1.51 -2.13 -19.10
C TRP A 49 2.91 -2.40 -19.66
N TYR A 50 3.70 -1.34 -19.84
CA TYR A 50 5.10 -1.37 -20.28
C TYR A 50 6.07 -1.09 -19.12
N GLY A 51 5.68 -1.42 -17.90
CA GLY A 51 6.58 -1.34 -16.75
C GLY A 51 6.81 0.08 -16.21
N LEU A 52 6.11 1.09 -16.73
CA LEU A 52 6.34 2.49 -16.39
C LEU A 52 5.39 2.96 -15.28
N TYR A 53 5.96 3.48 -14.20
CA TYR A 53 5.25 4.21 -13.15
C TYR A 53 5.93 5.55 -12.93
N HIS A 54 5.19 6.59 -12.60
CA HIS A 54 5.81 7.85 -12.20
C HIS A 54 6.72 7.66 -10.96
N ASP A 55 7.93 8.22 -11.01
CA ASP A 55 8.73 8.44 -9.81
C ASP A 55 8.14 9.63 -9.02
N LYS A 56 8.32 9.62 -7.70
CA LYS A 56 8.08 10.77 -6.83
C LYS A 56 9.35 11.68 -6.84
N PRO A 57 9.21 13.02 -6.92
CA PRO A 57 8.00 13.76 -7.25
C PRO A 57 7.60 13.59 -8.72
N ARG A 58 6.29 13.59 -8.99
CA ARG A 58 5.70 13.36 -10.32
C ARG A 58 5.84 14.54 -11.27
N VAL A 59 7.06 14.76 -11.73
CA VAL A 59 7.39 15.88 -12.64
C VAL A 59 8.04 15.34 -13.92
N GLY A 60 7.35 14.40 -14.58
CA GLY A 60 7.79 13.84 -15.87
C GLY A 60 8.84 12.73 -15.80
N TYR A 61 9.15 12.22 -14.61
CA TYR A 61 10.06 11.09 -14.41
C TYR A 61 9.30 9.80 -14.13
N PHE A 62 9.83 8.70 -14.67
CA PHE A 62 9.29 7.37 -14.57
C PHE A 62 10.34 6.40 -14.02
N LEU A 63 9.88 5.56 -13.11
CA LEU A 63 10.42 4.24 -12.88
C LEU A 63 10.08 3.35 -14.08
N LEU A 64 11.06 2.61 -14.60
CA LEU A 64 10.86 1.50 -15.52
C LEU A 64 11.20 0.19 -14.82
N ARG A 65 10.25 -0.73 -14.76
CA ARG A 65 10.50 -2.12 -14.37
C ARG A 65 10.77 -2.98 -15.60
N VAL A 66 11.95 -3.58 -15.65
CA VAL A 66 12.32 -4.55 -16.68
C VAL A 66 11.97 -5.96 -16.19
N ARG A 67 11.14 -6.67 -16.96
CA ARG A 67 10.69 -8.02 -16.63
C ARG A 67 11.78 -9.04 -16.93
N ILE A 68 12.12 -9.88 -15.96
CA ILE A 68 13.20 -10.87 -16.09
C ILE A 68 12.67 -12.22 -15.59
N PRO A 69 12.14 -13.09 -16.47
CA PRO A 69 11.55 -14.36 -16.09
C PRO A 69 12.49 -15.24 -15.27
N GLY A 70 12.03 -15.67 -14.08
CA GLY A 70 12.85 -16.43 -13.14
C GLY A 70 14.12 -15.72 -12.65
N GLY A 71 14.28 -14.42 -12.95
CA GLY A 71 15.47 -13.64 -12.67
C GLY A 71 16.69 -14.01 -13.51
N ILE A 72 16.56 -14.79 -14.58
CA ILE A 72 17.69 -15.33 -15.34
C ILE A 72 18.18 -14.30 -16.37
N LEU A 73 19.46 -13.92 -16.29
CA LEU A 73 20.08 -12.96 -17.20
C LEU A 73 21.26 -13.57 -17.95
N THR A 74 21.36 -13.24 -19.23
CA THR A 74 22.60 -13.44 -20.00
C THR A 74 23.60 -12.31 -19.70
N PRO A 75 24.90 -12.50 -19.97
CA PRO A 75 25.88 -11.42 -19.83
C PRO A 75 25.55 -10.19 -20.68
N SER A 76 25.07 -10.38 -21.92
CA SER A 76 24.65 -9.28 -22.80
C SER A 76 23.49 -8.46 -22.23
N GLN A 77 22.47 -9.14 -21.68
CA GLN A 77 21.35 -8.50 -21.01
C GLN A 77 21.80 -7.72 -19.77
N LEU A 78 22.67 -8.32 -18.96
CA LEU A 78 23.23 -7.66 -17.78
C LEU A 78 24.04 -6.40 -18.14
N ARG A 79 24.81 -6.47 -19.23
CA ARG A 79 25.57 -5.34 -19.77
C ARG A 79 24.63 -4.20 -20.15
N VAL A 80 23.62 -4.46 -20.97
CA VAL A 80 22.62 -3.45 -21.38
C VAL A 80 21.92 -2.83 -20.18
N LEU A 81 21.53 -3.62 -19.18
CA LEU A 81 20.92 -3.07 -17.95
C LEU A 81 21.90 -2.16 -17.19
N GLY A 82 23.19 -2.50 -17.17
CA GLY A 82 24.24 -1.65 -16.63
C GLY A 82 24.42 -0.34 -17.39
N GLU A 83 24.46 -0.39 -18.72
CA GLU A 83 24.58 0.79 -19.60
C GLU A 83 23.40 1.74 -19.43
N LEU A 84 22.17 1.20 -19.41
CA LEU A 84 20.96 1.98 -19.16
C LEU A 84 20.99 2.61 -17.76
N ALA A 85 21.31 1.85 -16.72
CA ALA A 85 21.39 2.39 -15.36
C ALA A 85 22.43 3.52 -15.25
N THR A 86 23.61 3.36 -15.86
CA THR A 86 24.67 4.40 -15.88
C THR A 86 24.24 5.63 -16.66
N SER A 87 23.47 5.48 -17.74
CA SER A 87 23.01 6.59 -18.59
C SER A 87 22.00 7.53 -17.90
N PHE A 88 21.33 7.08 -16.84
CA PHE A 88 20.44 7.91 -16.04
C PHE A 88 21.14 8.43 -14.78
N ASN A 89 21.04 7.73 -13.66
CA ASN A 89 21.58 8.17 -12.36
C ASN A 89 22.55 7.15 -11.72
N ASN A 90 23.07 6.21 -12.52
CA ASN A 90 23.91 5.10 -12.09
C ASN A 90 23.33 4.30 -10.91
N TYR A 91 22.01 4.12 -10.90
CA TYR A 91 21.27 3.45 -9.83
C TYR A 91 20.19 2.54 -10.41
N ALA A 92 20.09 1.33 -9.86
CA ALA A 92 19.03 0.39 -10.16
C ALA A 92 18.66 -0.41 -8.90
N GLU A 93 17.44 -0.98 -8.91
CA GLU A 93 16.94 -1.79 -7.80
C GLU A 93 16.57 -3.21 -8.25
N LEU A 94 17.11 -4.19 -7.54
CA LEU A 94 16.67 -5.58 -7.62
C LEU A 94 15.38 -5.76 -6.83
N THR A 95 14.41 -6.46 -7.41
CA THR A 95 13.08 -6.61 -6.84
C THR A 95 12.83 -8.00 -6.25
N MET A 96 11.85 -8.11 -5.34
CA MET A 96 11.42 -9.37 -4.73
C MET A 96 10.65 -10.28 -5.70
N ARG A 97 10.44 -9.82 -6.94
CA ARG A 97 9.89 -10.61 -8.06
C ARG A 97 10.94 -10.90 -9.12
N GLN A 98 12.22 -10.79 -8.77
CA GLN A 98 13.35 -11.12 -9.66
C GLN A 98 13.48 -10.21 -10.90
N ASP A 99 12.80 -9.05 -10.90
CA ASP A 99 12.96 -7.99 -11.89
C ASP A 99 14.05 -6.99 -11.46
N LEU A 100 14.38 -6.06 -12.38
CA LEU A 100 15.23 -4.89 -12.14
C LEU A 100 14.44 -3.60 -12.42
N GLN A 101 14.63 -2.57 -11.60
CA GLN A 101 14.02 -1.25 -11.77
C GLN A 101 15.07 -0.18 -12.06
N LEU A 102 14.79 0.65 -13.05
CA LEU A 102 15.50 1.88 -13.39
C LEU A 102 14.64 3.07 -12.99
N HIS A 103 15.25 4.20 -12.66
CA HIS A 103 14.58 5.42 -12.21
C HIS A 103 15.00 6.63 -13.06
N TYR A 104 14.25 7.72 -12.96
CA TYR A 104 14.50 8.98 -13.66
C TYR A 104 14.45 8.91 -15.21
N ILE A 105 13.63 8.00 -15.74
CA ILE A 105 13.40 7.92 -17.18
C ILE A 105 12.35 8.97 -17.58
N ARG A 106 12.52 9.64 -18.72
CA ARG A 106 11.54 10.61 -19.27
C ARG A 106 10.87 10.04 -20.51
N LEU A 107 9.74 10.61 -20.92
CA LEU A 107 8.99 10.16 -22.10
C LEU A 107 9.86 10.13 -23.36
N GLU A 108 10.67 11.17 -23.55
CA GLU A 108 11.60 11.31 -24.69
C GLU A 108 12.68 10.23 -24.76
N HIS A 109 13.01 9.57 -23.64
CA HIS A 109 13.99 8.49 -23.61
C HIS A 109 13.38 7.11 -23.98
N LEU A 110 12.06 6.98 -23.91
CA LEU A 110 11.39 5.68 -24.04
C LEU A 110 11.65 4.96 -25.37
N PRO A 111 11.64 5.61 -26.56
CA PRO A 111 11.88 4.91 -27.82
C PRO A 111 13.24 4.21 -27.85
N GLU A 112 14.29 4.89 -27.43
CA GLU A 112 15.65 4.35 -27.37
C GLU A 112 15.76 3.24 -26.33
N VAL A 113 15.27 3.47 -25.11
CA VAL A 113 15.32 2.47 -24.02
C VAL A 113 14.61 1.17 -24.41
N LEU A 114 13.42 1.28 -25.03
CA LEU A 114 12.64 0.11 -25.42
C LEU A 114 13.30 -0.67 -26.56
N GLU A 115 13.91 0.01 -27.53
CA GLU A 115 14.63 -0.68 -28.61
C GLU A 115 15.90 -1.36 -28.07
N THR A 116 16.69 -0.67 -27.24
CA THR A 116 17.89 -1.23 -26.61
C THR A 116 17.58 -2.49 -25.77
N LEU A 117 16.47 -2.49 -25.01
CA LEU A 117 16.04 -3.70 -24.28
C LEU A 117 15.65 -4.83 -25.23
N LYS A 118 14.93 -4.51 -26.30
CA LYS A 118 14.45 -5.47 -27.30
C LYS A 118 15.59 -6.14 -28.07
N GLU A 119 16.68 -5.43 -28.36
CA GLU A 119 17.88 -5.99 -29.03
C GLU A 119 18.50 -7.17 -28.25
N VAL A 120 18.39 -7.16 -26.92
CA VAL A 120 18.87 -8.26 -26.05
C VAL A 120 17.74 -9.18 -25.56
N GLY A 121 16.55 -9.09 -26.17
CA GLY A 121 15.39 -9.93 -25.84
C GLY A 121 14.76 -9.65 -24.47
N LEU A 122 14.96 -8.46 -23.91
CA LEU A 122 14.26 -8.00 -22.70
C LEU A 122 13.04 -7.17 -23.08
N PHE A 123 11.94 -7.38 -22.37
CA PHE A 123 10.69 -6.66 -22.64
C PHE A 123 10.04 -6.23 -21.32
N PRO A 124 9.74 -4.93 -21.12
CA PRO A 124 9.06 -4.48 -19.90
C PRO A 124 7.54 -4.71 -19.96
N VAL A 125 7.00 -5.13 -21.10
CA VAL A 125 5.58 -5.47 -21.25
C VAL A 125 5.19 -6.55 -20.23
N GLY A 126 4.10 -6.31 -19.49
CA GLY A 126 3.63 -7.21 -18.44
C GLY A 126 4.35 -7.09 -17.10
N ALA A 127 5.39 -6.26 -16.97
CA ALA A 127 6.06 -6.03 -15.68
C ALA A 127 5.12 -5.37 -14.65
N CYS A 128 4.20 -4.55 -15.15
CA CYS A 128 3.26 -3.72 -14.40
C CYS A 128 1.85 -3.82 -15.04
N GLY A 129 0.89 -2.98 -14.63
CA GLY A 129 -0.49 -3.04 -15.17
C GLY A 129 -1.35 -4.20 -14.63
N ASP A 130 -2.53 -4.36 -15.23
CA ASP A 130 -3.53 -5.39 -14.92
C ASP A 130 -3.37 -6.60 -15.85
N THR A 131 -2.33 -7.36 -15.55
CA THR A 131 -1.83 -8.50 -16.33
C THR A 131 -1.06 -9.47 -15.40
N VAL A 132 -0.60 -10.60 -15.94
CA VAL A 132 0.33 -11.50 -15.26
C VAL A 132 1.68 -10.81 -15.12
N ARG A 133 2.15 -10.66 -13.88
CA ARG A 133 3.46 -10.09 -13.57
C ARG A 133 4.57 -11.09 -13.86
N ASN A 134 5.83 -10.67 -13.69
CA ASN A 134 6.98 -11.58 -13.84
C ASN A 134 6.76 -12.92 -13.14
N ILE A 135 6.99 -14.02 -13.83
CA ILE A 135 6.79 -15.36 -13.26
C ILE A 135 8.06 -15.74 -12.50
N THR A 136 7.92 -15.99 -11.21
CA THR A 136 9.06 -16.26 -10.33
C THR A 136 9.31 -17.74 -10.17
N CYS A 137 10.58 -18.11 -10.01
CA CYS A 137 10.99 -19.47 -9.69
C CYS A 137 12.15 -19.48 -8.70
N CYS A 138 12.57 -20.67 -8.28
CA CYS A 138 13.81 -20.82 -7.54
C CYS A 138 14.96 -20.19 -8.34
N PRO A 139 15.77 -19.28 -7.76
CA PRO A 139 16.90 -18.70 -8.48
C PRO A 139 17.97 -19.75 -8.79
N VAL A 140 17.98 -20.93 -8.17
CA VAL A 140 18.93 -22.02 -8.48
C VAL A 140 18.27 -23.13 -9.31
N ALA A 141 17.08 -22.89 -9.87
CA ALA A 141 16.37 -23.89 -10.69
C ALA A 141 17.28 -24.44 -11.81
N GLY A 142 17.33 -25.77 -11.91
CA GLY A 142 18.14 -26.49 -12.86
C GLY A 142 19.59 -26.73 -12.43
N HIS A 143 20.02 -26.26 -11.26
CA HIS A 143 21.38 -26.50 -10.70
C HIS A 143 21.36 -26.86 -9.22
N GLN A 144 20.18 -26.86 -8.59
CA GLN A 144 20.06 -27.13 -7.17
C GLN A 144 20.17 -28.66 -6.96
N ARG A 145 20.97 -29.09 -5.98
CA ARG A 145 21.31 -30.50 -5.76
C ARG A 145 20.13 -31.40 -5.32
N GLU A 146 19.22 -30.84 -4.55
CA GLU A 146 18.05 -31.47 -3.96
C GLU A 146 16.72 -31.01 -4.60
N GLU A 147 16.74 -30.31 -5.75
CA GLU A 147 15.50 -30.03 -6.49
C GLU A 147 14.90 -31.33 -7.05
N LEU A 148 13.57 -31.41 -7.08
CA LEU A 148 12.89 -32.58 -7.64
C LEU A 148 13.06 -32.67 -9.15
N GLU A 149 13.00 -31.53 -9.84
CA GLU A 149 13.12 -31.44 -11.30
C GLU A 149 13.48 -30.00 -11.72
N ASP A 150 14.05 -29.84 -12.92
CA ASP A 150 14.27 -28.51 -13.50
C ASP A 150 12.95 -27.89 -14.00
N VAL A 151 12.51 -26.80 -13.35
CA VAL A 151 11.26 -26.11 -13.69
C VAL A 151 11.39 -25.01 -14.74
N ARG A 152 12.60 -24.74 -15.27
CA ARG A 152 12.81 -23.72 -16.31
C ARG A 152 11.96 -23.95 -17.57
N PRO A 153 11.77 -25.19 -18.08
CA PRO A 153 10.86 -25.43 -19.20
C PRO A 153 9.42 -24.99 -18.91
N ILE A 154 8.94 -25.21 -17.68
CA ILE A 154 7.58 -24.80 -17.26
C ILE A 154 7.47 -23.28 -17.14
N LEU A 155 8.52 -22.63 -16.62
CA LEU A 155 8.63 -21.17 -16.65
C LEU A 155 8.49 -20.64 -18.09
N HIS A 156 9.25 -21.19 -19.04
CA HIS A 156 9.18 -20.79 -20.45
C HIS A 156 7.79 -21.02 -21.07
N THR A 157 7.13 -22.14 -20.75
CA THR A 157 5.76 -22.40 -21.19
C THR A 157 4.80 -21.32 -20.69
N LEU A 158 4.81 -21.01 -19.38
CA LEU A 158 3.92 -20.00 -18.81
C LEU A 158 4.21 -18.59 -19.37
N GLU A 159 5.49 -18.27 -19.56
CA GLU A 159 5.94 -17.03 -20.18
C GLU A 159 5.43 -16.89 -21.62
N SER A 160 5.50 -17.96 -22.42
CA SER A 160 4.98 -17.97 -23.80
C SER A 160 3.46 -17.80 -23.87
N ILE A 161 2.73 -18.22 -22.83
CA ILE A 161 1.27 -18.10 -22.76
C ILE A 161 0.88 -16.67 -22.39
N PHE A 162 1.40 -16.16 -21.27
CA PHE A 162 0.85 -14.95 -20.65
C PHE A 162 1.51 -13.65 -21.12
N HIS A 163 2.68 -13.71 -21.74
CA HIS A 163 3.43 -12.54 -22.17
C HIS A 163 3.57 -12.40 -23.67
N ASP A 164 2.85 -13.22 -24.46
CA ASP A 164 2.68 -13.02 -25.90
C ASP A 164 1.72 -11.83 -26.17
N PRO A 165 2.22 -10.69 -26.71
CA PRO A 165 1.40 -9.51 -26.97
C PRO A 165 0.25 -9.74 -27.96
N SER A 166 0.28 -10.82 -28.76
CA SER A 166 -0.82 -11.19 -29.65
C SER A 166 -2.05 -11.69 -28.88
N ARG A 167 -1.86 -12.25 -27.68
CA ARG A 167 -2.91 -12.69 -26.75
C ARG A 167 -3.37 -11.55 -25.84
N ARG A 168 -4.03 -10.57 -26.47
CA ARG A 168 -4.43 -9.29 -25.88
C ARG A 168 -5.25 -9.44 -24.59
N GLU A 169 -6.03 -10.51 -24.45
CA GLU A 169 -6.82 -10.83 -23.25
C GLU A 169 -5.98 -10.95 -21.97
N HIS A 170 -4.72 -11.39 -22.06
CA HIS A 170 -3.82 -11.48 -20.91
C HIS A 170 -3.30 -10.13 -20.42
N PHE A 171 -3.48 -9.07 -21.22
CA PHE A 171 -3.20 -7.69 -20.88
C PHE A 171 -4.46 -6.91 -20.52
N ASN A 172 -5.60 -7.58 -20.35
CA ASN A 172 -6.83 -6.99 -19.86
C ASN A 172 -7.43 -7.81 -18.72
N LEU A 173 -6.65 -8.04 -17.67
CA LEU A 173 -7.11 -8.74 -16.47
C LEU A 173 -7.79 -7.77 -15.49
N PRO A 174 -8.59 -8.26 -14.51
CA PRO A 174 -9.19 -7.40 -13.48
C PRO A 174 -8.15 -6.63 -12.64
N ARG A 175 -6.99 -7.25 -12.37
CA ARG A 175 -5.88 -6.65 -11.62
C ARG A 175 -4.55 -7.33 -11.94
N LYS A 176 -3.49 -6.99 -11.20
CA LYS A 176 -2.22 -7.75 -11.22
C LYS A 176 -2.41 -9.21 -10.78
N PHE A 177 -1.79 -10.14 -11.50
CA PHE A 177 -1.79 -11.57 -11.20
C PHE A 177 -0.35 -12.09 -11.08
N LYS A 178 -0.03 -12.82 -10.02
CA LYS A 178 1.33 -13.24 -9.65
C LYS A 178 1.43 -14.76 -9.64
N ILE A 179 2.26 -15.30 -10.52
CA ILE A 179 2.54 -16.74 -10.62
C ILE A 179 3.91 -17.04 -10.03
N THR A 180 4.04 -18.19 -9.36
CA THR A 180 5.34 -18.83 -9.11
C THR A 180 5.32 -20.31 -9.47
N VAL A 181 6.45 -20.82 -9.98
CA VAL A 181 6.68 -22.25 -10.19
C VAL A 181 7.98 -22.66 -9.48
N THR A 182 7.95 -23.74 -8.71
CA THR A 182 9.14 -24.19 -7.96
C THR A 182 9.13 -25.68 -7.72
N ALA A 183 10.31 -26.32 -7.81
CA ALA A 183 10.59 -27.67 -7.33
C ALA A 183 11.68 -27.66 -6.24
N CYS A 184 11.97 -26.47 -5.69
CA CYS A 184 13.00 -26.30 -4.68
C CYS A 184 12.49 -26.79 -3.32
N PRO A 185 13.24 -27.66 -2.61
CA PRO A 185 12.81 -28.24 -1.34
C PRO A 185 12.72 -27.22 -0.21
N TYR A 186 13.24 -26.00 -0.39
CA TYR A 186 13.17 -24.93 0.61
C TYR A 186 11.96 -24.01 0.42
N HIS A 187 11.22 -24.15 -0.68
CA HIS A 187 10.17 -23.21 -1.09
C HIS A 187 10.67 -21.74 -1.06
N CYS A 188 11.91 -21.52 -1.48
CA CYS A 188 12.56 -20.20 -1.45
C CYS A 188 11.80 -19.13 -2.24
N SER A 189 10.88 -19.54 -3.13
CA SER A 189 10.03 -18.65 -3.91
C SER A 189 8.74 -18.19 -3.23
N MET A 190 8.50 -18.66 -2.00
CA MET A 190 7.36 -18.26 -1.16
C MET A 190 6.01 -18.48 -1.90
N PRO A 191 5.67 -19.73 -2.26
CA PRO A 191 4.42 -20.05 -2.96
C PRO A 191 3.16 -19.62 -2.21
N GLU A 192 3.23 -19.45 -0.89
CA GLU A 192 2.14 -19.07 -0.01
C GLU A 192 1.56 -17.68 -0.30
N MET A 193 2.31 -16.77 -0.91
CA MET A 193 1.86 -15.38 -1.13
C MET A 193 1.42 -15.07 -2.57
N HIS A 194 1.47 -16.07 -3.46
CA HIS A 194 1.20 -15.90 -4.89
C HIS A 194 -0.28 -16.08 -5.23
N ASP A 195 -0.73 -15.41 -6.29
CA ASP A 195 -2.11 -15.56 -6.79
C ASP A 195 -2.33 -16.99 -7.30
N LEU A 196 -1.30 -17.59 -7.93
CA LEU A 196 -1.23 -18.99 -8.34
C LEU A 196 0.20 -19.53 -8.12
N ALA A 197 0.32 -20.70 -7.52
CA ALA A 197 1.60 -21.37 -7.32
C ALA A 197 1.55 -22.83 -7.79
N PHE A 198 2.59 -23.24 -8.49
CA PHE A 198 2.87 -24.63 -8.84
C PHE A 198 4.06 -25.12 -8.02
N VAL A 199 3.79 -26.04 -7.08
CA VAL A 199 4.79 -26.53 -6.13
C VAL A 199 5.09 -27.99 -6.45
N GLY A 200 6.34 -28.26 -6.83
CA GLY A 200 6.81 -29.58 -7.22
C GLY A 200 6.58 -30.62 -6.12
N THR A 201 6.07 -31.77 -6.52
CA THR A 201 5.81 -32.90 -5.63
C THR A 201 5.93 -34.21 -6.41
N VAL A 202 5.94 -35.33 -5.68
CA VAL A 202 5.99 -36.66 -6.27
C VAL A 202 4.77 -37.45 -5.81
N LYS A 203 4.05 -38.04 -6.76
CA LYS A 203 2.94 -38.95 -6.49
C LYS A 203 3.16 -40.24 -7.29
N ASP A 204 3.07 -41.40 -6.63
CA ASP A 204 3.23 -42.70 -7.28
C ASP A 204 4.53 -42.84 -8.11
N ARG A 205 5.61 -42.20 -7.63
CA ARG A 205 6.94 -42.08 -8.27
C ARG A 205 6.98 -41.20 -9.52
N GLU A 206 5.91 -40.50 -9.85
CA GLU A 206 5.86 -39.51 -10.92
C GLU A 206 6.00 -38.09 -10.37
N PHE A 207 6.81 -37.27 -11.04
CA PHE A 207 6.94 -35.86 -10.73
C PHE A 207 5.76 -35.07 -11.29
N GLY A 208 5.26 -34.13 -10.51
CA GLY A 208 4.24 -33.17 -10.94
C GLY A 208 4.13 -32.02 -9.98
N PHE A 209 2.99 -31.33 -9.99
CA PHE A 209 2.78 -30.12 -9.20
C PHE A 209 1.52 -30.22 -8.34
N ALA A 210 1.65 -29.79 -7.10
CA ALA A 210 0.54 -29.30 -6.30
C ALA A 210 0.17 -27.87 -6.75
N VAL A 211 -1.12 -27.54 -6.72
CA VAL A 211 -1.64 -26.24 -7.17
C VAL A 211 -2.22 -25.46 -6.00
N TRP A 212 -1.68 -24.26 -5.74
CA TRP A 212 -2.16 -23.36 -4.68
C TRP A 212 -2.66 -22.05 -5.29
N VAL A 213 -3.72 -21.45 -4.73
CA VAL A 213 -4.39 -20.27 -5.32
C VAL A 213 -4.83 -19.26 -4.25
N GLY A 214 -4.91 -17.99 -4.63
CA GLY A 214 -5.56 -16.96 -3.80
C GLY A 214 -4.68 -16.35 -2.71
N GLY A 215 -3.36 -16.46 -2.82
CA GLY A 215 -2.43 -15.75 -1.93
C GLY A 215 -2.35 -14.26 -2.25
N GLY A 216 -1.92 -13.47 -1.26
CA GLY A 216 -1.58 -12.07 -1.48
C GLY A 216 -1.59 -11.26 -0.21
N LEU A 217 -0.61 -10.36 -0.08
CA LEU A 217 -0.36 -9.57 1.12
C LEU A 217 -1.23 -8.29 1.14
N SER A 218 -0.69 -7.10 0.83
CA SER A 218 -1.39 -5.81 1.06
C SER A 218 -1.89 -5.69 2.50
N SER A 219 -2.80 -4.75 2.78
CA SER A 219 -3.41 -4.59 4.11
C SER A 219 -4.19 -5.80 4.61
N THR A 220 -4.87 -6.56 3.73
CA THR A 220 -5.66 -7.74 4.09
C THR A 220 -5.00 -9.03 3.62
N PRO A 221 -3.91 -9.48 4.26
CA PRO A 221 -3.11 -10.60 3.77
C PRO A 221 -3.90 -11.93 3.76
N ARG A 222 -3.55 -12.79 2.79
CA ARG A 222 -4.04 -14.17 2.64
C ARG A 222 -2.87 -15.08 2.27
N ILE A 223 -2.86 -16.25 2.90
CA ILE A 223 -2.03 -17.39 2.49
C ILE A 223 -2.80 -18.15 1.41
N ALA A 224 -2.12 -18.53 0.33
CA ALA A 224 -2.67 -19.29 -0.77
C ALA A 224 -3.32 -20.60 -0.26
N ARG A 225 -4.50 -20.90 -0.77
CA ARG A 225 -5.26 -22.11 -0.46
C ARG A 225 -4.78 -23.25 -1.35
N LYS A 226 -4.58 -24.40 -0.74
CA LYS A 226 -4.13 -25.60 -1.44
C LYS A 226 -5.34 -26.31 -2.05
N LEU A 227 -5.28 -26.65 -3.33
CA LEU A 227 -6.41 -27.28 -4.03
C LEU A 227 -6.48 -28.80 -3.80
N GLY A 228 -5.45 -29.43 -3.21
CA GLY A 228 -5.41 -30.88 -3.01
C GLY A 228 -5.52 -31.64 -4.34
N ILE A 229 -4.83 -31.15 -5.37
CA ILE A 229 -4.75 -31.78 -6.70
C ILE A 229 -3.29 -31.92 -7.12
N PHE A 230 -3.01 -33.01 -7.83
CA PHE A 230 -1.76 -33.29 -8.50
C PHE A 230 -1.97 -33.13 -10.01
N ILE A 231 -1.07 -32.40 -10.66
CA ILE A 231 -1.05 -32.23 -12.12
C ILE A 231 0.32 -32.59 -12.68
N PRO A 232 0.39 -33.27 -13.84
CA PRO A 232 1.66 -33.52 -14.50
C PRO A 232 2.20 -32.23 -15.16
N PRO A 233 3.52 -32.15 -15.43
CA PRO A 233 4.15 -30.92 -15.91
C PRO A 233 3.58 -30.35 -17.22
N ASP A 234 3.16 -31.21 -18.16
CA ASP A 234 2.57 -30.81 -19.43
C ASP A 234 1.20 -30.12 -19.29
N LYS A 235 0.54 -30.26 -18.13
CA LYS A 235 -0.76 -29.68 -17.83
C LYS A 235 -0.72 -28.34 -17.09
N VAL A 236 0.47 -27.86 -16.72
CA VAL A 236 0.63 -26.58 -15.99
C VAL A 236 0.06 -25.39 -16.77
N GLY A 237 0.32 -25.31 -18.09
CA GLY A 237 -0.20 -24.22 -18.93
C GLY A 237 -1.73 -24.19 -18.97
N GLU A 238 -2.35 -25.35 -19.21
CA GLU A 238 -3.82 -25.51 -19.26
C GLU A 238 -4.49 -25.09 -17.94
N VAL A 239 -3.93 -25.51 -16.80
CA VAL A 239 -4.45 -25.15 -15.47
C VAL A 239 -4.28 -23.65 -15.22
N ALA A 240 -3.14 -23.07 -15.57
CA ALA A 240 -2.90 -21.64 -15.39
C ALA A 240 -3.88 -20.79 -16.22
N GLU A 241 -4.08 -21.13 -17.50
CA GLU A 241 -5.05 -20.46 -18.38
C GLU A 241 -6.47 -20.57 -17.83
N ALA A 242 -6.88 -21.76 -17.36
CA ALA A 242 -8.20 -21.96 -16.78
C ALA A 242 -8.43 -21.12 -15.52
N VAL A 243 -7.46 -21.07 -14.60
CA VAL A 243 -7.53 -20.24 -13.39
C VAL A 243 -7.62 -18.76 -13.73
N VAL A 244 -6.74 -18.26 -14.61
CA VAL A 244 -6.73 -16.85 -15.01
C VAL A 244 -8.02 -16.49 -15.73
N SER A 245 -8.52 -17.36 -16.61
CA SER A 245 -9.77 -17.18 -17.35
C SER A 245 -10.99 -17.12 -16.44
N MET A 246 -11.12 -18.06 -15.49
CA MET A 246 -12.22 -18.06 -14.50
C MET A 246 -12.32 -16.75 -13.73
N TRP A 247 -11.19 -16.27 -13.22
CA TRP A 247 -11.12 -15.02 -12.47
C TRP A 247 -11.34 -13.80 -13.37
N SER A 248 -10.77 -13.81 -14.58
CA SER A 248 -10.87 -12.71 -15.53
C SER A 248 -12.29 -12.49 -16.06
N GLN A 249 -13.07 -13.55 -16.20
CA GLN A 249 -14.43 -13.51 -16.75
C GLN A 249 -15.51 -13.19 -15.70
N ASP A 250 -15.17 -13.19 -14.41
CA ASP A 250 -16.12 -12.90 -13.36
C ASP A 250 -16.45 -11.39 -13.32
N PRO A 251 -17.70 -10.99 -13.61
CA PRO A 251 -18.07 -9.57 -13.68
C PRO A 251 -18.03 -8.89 -12.31
N GLU A 252 -18.32 -9.63 -11.24
CA GLU A 252 -18.35 -9.10 -9.88
C GLU A 252 -16.96 -8.62 -9.45
N ASN A 253 -15.93 -9.42 -9.74
CA ASN A 253 -14.55 -9.11 -9.45
C ASN A 253 -14.00 -7.93 -10.30
N ARG A 254 -14.69 -7.52 -11.37
CA ARG A 254 -14.33 -6.32 -12.15
C ARG A 254 -15.05 -5.05 -11.72
N LYS A 255 -16.06 -5.11 -10.85
CA LYS A 255 -16.83 -3.93 -10.42
C LYS A 255 -16.04 -2.97 -9.54
N SER A 256 -15.13 -3.49 -8.72
CA SER A 256 -14.31 -2.68 -7.81
C SER A 256 -12.84 -2.95 -8.04
N PHE A 257 -12.07 -1.89 -8.28
CA PHE A 257 -10.61 -1.97 -8.36
C PHE A 257 -9.96 -2.44 -7.06
N VAL A 258 -10.51 -2.03 -5.90
CA VAL A 258 -10.01 -2.37 -4.56
C VAL A 258 -10.14 -3.87 -4.30
N LYS A 259 -11.27 -4.46 -4.70
CA LYS A 259 -11.59 -5.88 -4.51
C LYS A 259 -11.31 -6.78 -5.73
N ALA A 260 -10.53 -6.30 -6.71
CA ALA A 260 -10.31 -7.03 -7.97
C ALA A 260 -9.27 -8.16 -7.93
N ARG A 261 -8.50 -8.34 -6.84
CA ARG A 261 -7.49 -9.41 -6.74
C ARG A 261 -8.12 -10.80 -6.55
N ILE A 262 -7.53 -11.85 -7.13
CA ILE A 262 -8.08 -13.22 -7.06
C ILE A 262 -8.29 -13.74 -5.63
N LYS A 263 -7.55 -13.23 -4.62
CA LYS A 263 -7.80 -13.58 -3.22
C LYS A 263 -9.25 -13.35 -2.78
N TYR A 264 -9.89 -12.27 -3.25
CA TYR A 264 -11.31 -11.99 -2.96
C TYR A 264 -12.26 -12.90 -3.75
N PHE A 265 -11.88 -13.25 -4.98
CA PHE A 265 -12.62 -14.23 -5.78
C PHE A 265 -12.61 -15.62 -5.12
N VAL A 266 -11.46 -16.06 -4.61
CA VAL A 266 -11.33 -17.32 -3.85
C VAL A 266 -12.05 -17.26 -2.52
N ASP A 267 -11.94 -16.16 -1.76
CA ASP A 267 -12.67 -15.97 -0.50
C ASP A 267 -14.20 -16.05 -0.72
N ARG A 268 -14.72 -15.44 -1.80
CA ARG A 268 -16.15 -15.45 -2.13
C ARG A 268 -16.67 -16.81 -2.59
N LEU A 269 -15.89 -17.55 -3.39
CA LEU A 269 -16.29 -18.87 -3.87
C LEU A 269 -16.10 -19.96 -2.82
N GLY A 270 -15.07 -19.85 -2.00
CA GLY A 270 -14.53 -20.96 -1.22
C GLY A 270 -13.67 -21.89 -2.08
N VAL A 271 -12.71 -22.56 -1.44
CA VAL A 271 -11.72 -23.40 -2.14
C VAL A 271 -12.34 -24.60 -2.85
N GLU A 272 -13.35 -25.24 -2.25
CA GLU A 272 -14.02 -26.42 -2.83
C GLU A 272 -14.78 -26.07 -4.10
N ARG A 273 -15.61 -25.02 -4.05
CA ARG A 273 -16.35 -24.55 -5.23
C ARG A 273 -15.41 -24.04 -6.32
N PHE A 274 -14.34 -23.34 -5.94
CA PHE A 274 -13.31 -22.92 -6.89
C PHE A 274 -12.71 -24.12 -7.62
N LYS A 275 -12.35 -25.18 -6.86
CA LYS A 275 -11.84 -26.43 -7.42
C LYS A 275 -12.85 -27.08 -8.36
N GLU A 276 -14.11 -27.23 -7.96
CA GLU A 276 -15.16 -27.79 -8.81
C GLU A 276 -15.32 -27.04 -10.14
N GLU A 277 -15.31 -25.70 -10.10
CA GLU A 277 -15.40 -24.87 -11.31
C GLU A 277 -14.15 -24.96 -12.19
N LEU A 278 -12.97 -25.10 -11.58
CA LEU A 278 -11.73 -25.35 -12.31
C LEU A 278 -11.79 -26.69 -13.05
N LEU A 279 -12.18 -27.76 -12.35
CA LEU A 279 -12.25 -29.11 -12.92
C LEU A 279 -13.16 -29.20 -14.15
N LYS A 280 -14.27 -28.44 -14.19
CA LYS A 280 -15.18 -28.37 -15.35
C LYS A 280 -14.55 -27.76 -16.61
N ARG A 281 -13.44 -27.04 -16.47
CA ARG A 281 -12.76 -26.31 -17.56
C ARG A 281 -11.50 -27.00 -18.07
N LEU A 282 -11.04 -28.04 -17.38
CA LEU A 282 -9.88 -28.82 -17.79
C LEU A 282 -10.31 -29.92 -18.76
N SER A 283 -9.46 -30.19 -19.74
CA SER A 283 -9.55 -31.32 -20.68
C SER A 283 -9.21 -32.67 -20.05
N PHE A 284 -8.71 -32.65 -18.82
CA PHE A 284 -8.31 -33.81 -18.04
C PHE A 284 -8.86 -33.71 -16.62
N VAL A 285 -8.84 -34.83 -15.89
CA VAL A 285 -9.19 -34.87 -14.47
C VAL A 285 -7.89 -34.95 -13.68
N PRO A 286 -7.48 -33.87 -12.97
CA PRO A 286 -6.38 -33.90 -12.02
C PRO A 286 -6.60 -34.97 -10.97
N GLU A 287 -5.51 -35.61 -10.58
CA GLU A 287 -5.57 -36.59 -9.52
C GLU A 287 -5.67 -35.92 -8.15
N PRO A 288 -6.35 -36.53 -7.17
CA PRO A 288 -6.32 -36.01 -5.82
C PRO A 288 -4.91 -36.11 -5.23
N LEU A 289 -4.53 -35.09 -4.47
CA LEU A 289 -3.30 -35.06 -3.67
C LEU A 289 -3.68 -34.97 -2.19
N THR A 290 -3.36 -36.01 -1.43
CA THR A 290 -3.68 -36.10 0.00
C THR A 290 -2.64 -35.41 0.88
N GLU A 291 -1.37 -35.47 0.48
CA GLU A 291 -0.25 -34.84 1.19
C GLU A 291 0.35 -33.72 0.36
N GLU A 292 0.23 -32.50 0.86
CA GLU A 292 0.76 -31.31 0.24
C GLU A 292 2.27 -31.17 0.50
N PRO A 293 3.08 -30.77 -0.51
CA PRO A 293 4.52 -30.62 -0.35
C PRO A 293 4.85 -29.63 0.78
N ARG A 294 5.83 -30.01 1.60
CA ARG A 294 6.33 -29.21 2.72
C ARG A 294 7.81 -28.94 2.53
N PRO A 295 8.28 -27.70 2.77
CA PRO A 295 9.70 -27.43 2.64
C PRO A 295 10.48 -28.14 3.73
N VAL A 296 11.73 -28.52 3.44
CA VAL A 296 12.61 -29.24 4.39
C VAL A 296 13.23 -28.30 5.42
N ALA A 297 13.51 -27.06 5.02
CA ALA A 297 14.06 -25.99 5.86
C ALA A 297 13.78 -24.63 5.21
N ARG A 298 13.98 -23.54 5.97
CA ARG A 298 13.93 -22.17 5.45
C ARG A 298 15.32 -21.77 4.96
N PHE A 299 15.48 -21.60 3.65
CA PHE A 299 16.76 -21.21 3.06
C PHE A 299 16.55 -20.42 1.76
N PHE A 300 17.34 -19.36 1.58
CA PHE A 300 17.21 -18.41 0.46
C PHE A 300 18.43 -18.40 -0.48
N HIS A 301 19.18 -19.50 -0.54
CA HIS A 301 20.34 -19.66 -1.44
C HIS A 301 21.46 -18.64 -1.23
N THR A 302 21.73 -18.29 0.03
CA THR A 302 22.83 -17.42 0.44
C THR A 302 24.18 -18.16 0.49
N GLY A 303 25.27 -17.40 0.38
CA GLY A 303 26.63 -17.91 0.47
C GLY A 303 27.08 -18.78 -0.70
N ILE A 304 28.17 -19.51 -0.49
CA ILE A 304 28.77 -20.40 -1.49
C ILE A 304 28.24 -21.82 -1.26
N ARG A 305 27.78 -22.48 -2.32
CA ARG A 305 27.19 -23.81 -2.25
C ARG A 305 27.51 -24.61 -3.51
N LYS A 306 27.54 -25.94 -3.38
CA LYS A 306 27.73 -26.84 -4.52
C LYS A 306 26.46 -26.90 -5.36
N GLN A 307 26.64 -26.99 -6.68
CA GLN A 307 25.57 -27.31 -7.61
C GLN A 307 25.39 -28.83 -7.70
N LYS A 308 24.36 -29.26 -8.46
CA LYS A 308 24.19 -30.66 -8.85
C LYS A 308 25.28 -31.13 -9.81
N GLU A 309 25.85 -30.23 -10.61
CA GLU A 309 27.00 -30.52 -11.45
C GLU A 309 28.28 -30.62 -10.61
N GLU A 310 28.99 -31.74 -10.74
CA GLU A 310 30.21 -32.01 -9.96
C GLU A 310 31.30 -30.97 -10.26
N GLY A 311 31.96 -30.47 -9.22
CA GLY A 311 33.01 -29.45 -9.35
C GLY A 311 32.52 -28.01 -9.58
N PHE A 312 31.21 -27.78 -9.61
CA PHE A 312 30.62 -26.45 -9.77
C PHE A 312 29.94 -25.94 -8.50
N TYR A 313 30.02 -24.63 -8.31
CA TYR A 313 29.44 -23.90 -7.21
C TYR A 313 28.52 -22.80 -7.73
N TYR A 314 27.54 -22.45 -6.90
CA TYR A 314 26.87 -21.17 -6.99
C TYR A 314 27.26 -20.27 -5.83
N VAL A 315 27.32 -18.97 -6.10
CA VAL A 315 27.73 -17.92 -5.16
C VAL A 315 26.58 -16.93 -5.03
N GLY A 316 25.93 -16.90 -3.88
CA GLY A 316 25.00 -15.84 -3.51
C GLY A 316 25.76 -14.54 -3.25
N VAL A 317 25.46 -13.49 -4.01
CA VAL A 317 26.09 -12.17 -3.93
C VAL A 317 25.15 -11.23 -3.17
N PRO A 318 25.48 -10.86 -1.93
CA PRO A 318 24.65 -9.98 -1.12
C PRO A 318 24.53 -8.59 -1.75
N VAL A 319 23.30 -8.10 -1.89
CA VAL A 319 23.00 -6.76 -2.38
C VAL A 319 22.09 -6.09 -1.36
N LEU A 320 22.69 -5.21 -0.55
CA LEU A 320 22.01 -4.54 0.54
C LEU A 320 20.80 -3.74 0.04
N ALA A 321 19.61 -4.08 0.55
CA ALA A 321 18.32 -3.52 0.13
C ALA A 321 18.06 -3.54 -1.39
N GLY A 322 18.72 -4.46 -2.12
CA GLY A 322 18.62 -4.56 -3.57
C GLY A 322 19.21 -3.41 -4.37
N ARG A 323 20.05 -2.56 -3.76
CA ARG A 323 20.65 -1.40 -4.43
C ARG A 323 21.90 -1.82 -5.22
N VAL A 324 21.86 -1.59 -6.52
CA VAL A 324 23.01 -1.81 -7.41
C VAL A 324 23.28 -0.56 -8.24
N ARG A 325 24.53 -0.37 -8.64
CA ARG A 325 24.91 0.68 -9.58
C ARG A 325 25.15 0.11 -10.98
N GLY A 326 24.96 0.93 -12.01
CA GLY A 326 25.21 0.53 -13.40
C GLY A 326 26.65 0.08 -13.63
N ASP A 327 27.63 0.78 -13.07
CA ASP A 327 29.05 0.39 -13.14
C ASP A 327 29.34 -0.98 -12.50
N GLN A 328 28.59 -1.36 -11.46
CA GLN A 328 28.71 -2.70 -10.87
C GLN A 328 28.14 -3.76 -11.80
N LEU A 329 27.00 -3.49 -12.43
CA LEU A 329 26.37 -4.41 -13.39
C LEU A 329 27.26 -4.63 -14.62
N LEU A 330 27.88 -3.57 -15.14
CA LEU A 330 28.82 -3.64 -16.27
C LEU A 330 30.02 -4.54 -15.96
N ARG A 331 30.67 -4.32 -14.81
CA ARG A 331 31.82 -5.13 -14.37
C ARG A 331 31.43 -6.57 -14.07
N LEU A 332 30.20 -6.78 -13.57
CA LEU A 332 29.67 -8.12 -13.37
C LEU A 332 29.41 -8.83 -14.70
N ALA A 333 28.89 -8.11 -15.71
CA ALA A 333 28.71 -8.64 -17.06
C ALA A 333 30.03 -9.06 -17.72
N GLU A 334 31.10 -8.27 -17.56
CA GLU A 334 32.44 -8.69 -18.01
C GLU A 334 32.94 -9.93 -17.29
N LEU A 335 32.74 -10.01 -15.97
CA LEU A 335 33.14 -11.18 -15.20
C LEU A 335 32.41 -12.44 -15.67
N THR A 336 31.10 -12.33 -15.90
CA THR A 336 30.25 -13.47 -16.26
C THR A 336 30.47 -13.91 -17.70
N GLU A 337 30.70 -12.98 -18.62
CA GLU A 337 31.09 -13.29 -19.99
C GLU A 337 32.46 -13.98 -20.06
N ARG A 338 33.46 -13.47 -19.32
CA ARG A 338 34.82 -14.02 -19.35
C ARG A 338 34.91 -15.43 -18.78
N LEU A 339 34.07 -15.76 -17.80
CA LEU A 339 34.11 -17.03 -17.08
C LEU A 339 32.90 -17.95 -17.38
N ASP A 340 32.07 -17.58 -18.35
CA ASP A 340 30.84 -18.31 -18.74
C ASP A 340 29.90 -18.60 -17.56
N LEU A 341 29.65 -17.58 -16.74
CA LEU A 341 28.80 -17.66 -15.56
C LEU A 341 27.36 -17.26 -15.89
N SER A 342 26.39 -17.88 -15.23
CA SER A 342 24.99 -17.43 -15.26
C SER A 342 24.71 -16.48 -14.09
N VAL A 343 24.03 -15.36 -14.34
CA VAL A 343 23.60 -14.41 -13.30
C VAL A 343 22.10 -14.53 -13.09
N ARG A 344 21.69 -14.57 -11.82
CA ARG A 344 20.28 -14.62 -11.45
C ARG A 344 19.91 -13.66 -10.35
N ILE A 345 18.71 -13.08 -10.43
CA ILE A 345 18.14 -12.22 -9.39
C ILE A 345 17.28 -13.07 -8.46
N THR A 346 17.43 -12.90 -7.16
CA THR A 346 16.67 -13.63 -6.13
C THR A 346 15.47 -12.83 -5.65
N GLN A 347 14.47 -13.50 -5.09
CA GLN A 347 13.32 -12.84 -4.44
C GLN A 347 13.69 -12.15 -3.10
N ARG A 348 14.94 -12.29 -2.65
CA ARG A 348 15.52 -11.56 -1.52
C ARG A 348 16.36 -10.36 -1.97
N GLN A 349 16.17 -9.88 -3.20
CA GLN A 349 16.87 -8.72 -3.78
C GLN A 349 18.38 -8.89 -3.93
N ASN A 350 18.87 -10.13 -4.02
CA ASN A 350 20.29 -10.42 -4.24
C ASN A 350 20.57 -10.90 -5.67
N LEU A 351 21.85 -10.94 -6.01
CA LEU A 351 22.35 -11.61 -7.21
C LEU A 351 22.89 -12.99 -6.85
N LEU A 352 22.93 -13.88 -7.83
CA LEU A 352 23.48 -15.22 -7.69
C LEU A 352 24.29 -15.56 -8.95
N LEU A 353 25.54 -15.96 -8.77
CA LEU A 353 26.41 -16.44 -9.84
C LEU A 353 26.43 -17.96 -9.83
N LEU A 354 26.10 -18.58 -10.96
CA LEU A 354 26.11 -20.03 -11.14
C LEU A 354 27.24 -20.43 -12.09
N ASN A 355 27.51 -21.73 -12.14
CA ASN A 355 28.54 -22.35 -12.94
C ASN A 355 29.95 -21.87 -12.58
N VAL A 356 30.17 -21.52 -11.30
CA VAL A 356 31.50 -21.17 -10.80
C VAL A 356 32.28 -22.47 -10.59
N ALA A 357 33.19 -22.78 -11.50
CA ALA A 357 34.09 -23.91 -11.34
C ALA A 357 34.96 -23.76 -10.07
N GLU A 358 35.25 -24.86 -9.40
CA GLU A 358 36.00 -24.88 -8.13
C GLU A 358 37.33 -24.12 -8.20
N ASN A 359 38.06 -24.28 -9.31
CA ASN A 359 39.34 -23.60 -9.56
C ASN A 359 39.20 -22.08 -9.82
N HIS A 360 38.00 -21.60 -10.17
CA HIS A 360 37.72 -20.18 -10.38
C HIS A 360 37.09 -19.50 -9.17
N LEU A 361 36.70 -20.26 -8.14
CA LEU A 361 35.98 -19.73 -6.96
C LEU A 361 36.74 -18.57 -6.30
N GLY A 362 38.04 -18.74 -6.05
CA GLY A 362 38.88 -17.69 -5.45
C GLY A 362 38.90 -16.41 -6.29
N THR A 363 39.06 -16.54 -7.62
CA THR A 363 39.07 -15.40 -8.55
C THR A 363 37.71 -14.70 -8.59
N VAL A 364 36.60 -15.44 -8.59
CA VAL A 364 35.25 -14.86 -8.58
C VAL A 364 35.02 -14.06 -7.30
N LEU A 365 35.39 -14.59 -6.14
CA LEU A 365 35.23 -13.90 -4.85
C LEU A 365 36.08 -12.62 -4.78
N GLU A 366 37.33 -12.67 -5.26
CA GLU A 366 38.21 -11.51 -5.34
C GLU A 366 37.60 -10.42 -6.25
N LYS A 367 37.11 -10.81 -7.44
CA LYS A 367 36.50 -9.87 -8.39
C LYS A 367 35.19 -9.27 -7.87
N LEU A 368 34.34 -10.04 -7.20
CA LEU A 368 33.13 -9.52 -6.55
C LEU A 368 33.46 -8.46 -5.50
N LYS A 369 34.52 -8.69 -4.70
CA LYS A 369 35.02 -7.71 -3.73
C LYS A 369 35.55 -6.45 -4.40
N GLU A 370 36.31 -6.58 -5.50
CA GLU A 370 36.77 -5.42 -6.30
C GLU A 370 35.62 -4.63 -6.93
N ILE A 371 34.49 -5.27 -7.25
CA ILE A 371 33.26 -4.61 -7.75
C ILE A 371 32.52 -3.87 -6.63
N GLY A 372 32.82 -4.21 -5.38
CA GLY A 372 32.25 -3.57 -4.19
C GLY A 372 31.08 -4.35 -3.58
N PHE A 373 30.97 -5.65 -3.83
CA PHE A 373 30.05 -6.52 -3.09
C PHE A 373 30.72 -7.02 -1.81
N ASP A 374 30.00 -6.91 -0.69
CA ASP A 374 30.46 -7.41 0.60
C ASP A 374 30.10 -8.90 0.75
N MET A 375 31.10 -9.75 0.54
CA MET A 375 30.96 -11.20 0.64
C MET A 375 31.06 -11.74 2.07
N ASP A 376 31.38 -10.88 3.06
CA ASP A 376 31.49 -11.26 4.48
C ASP A 376 30.26 -10.82 5.30
N SER A 377 29.16 -10.47 4.63
CA SER A 377 27.88 -10.13 5.28
C SER A 377 27.25 -11.33 5.98
N GLY A 378 26.65 -11.12 7.15
CA GLY A 378 25.84 -12.15 7.81
C GLY A 378 24.58 -12.52 7.00
N GLU A 379 24.02 -13.71 7.24
CA GLU A 379 22.85 -14.18 6.48
C GLU A 379 21.66 -13.23 6.63
N THR A 380 21.39 -12.72 7.84
CA THR A 380 20.25 -11.82 8.09
C THR A 380 20.31 -10.58 7.22
N ARG A 381 21.50 -9.98 7.08
CA ARG A 381 21.73 -8.82 6.21
C ARG A 381 21.46 -9.16 4.75
N SER A 382 21.81 -10.37 4.32
CA SER A 382 21.58 -10.82 2.95
C SER A 382 20.10 -11.09 2.66
N VAL A 383 19.35 -11.68 3.60
CA VAL A 383 17.96 -12.10 3.34
C VAL A 383 16.91 -11.06 3.70
N SER A 384 17.31 -9.97 4.37
CA SER A 384 16.42 -8.88 4.71
C SER A 384 16.15 -7.97 3.51
N VAL A 385 14.91 -7.53 3.37
CA VAL A 385 14.41 -6.86 2.17
C VAL A 385 13.69 -5.57 2.50
N ALA A 386 13.75 -4.60 1.59
CA ALA A 386 13.04 -3.34 1.68
C ALA A 386 12.46 -2.94 0.32
N CYS A 387 11.27 -2.35 0.34
CA CYS A 387 10.63 -1.89 -0.89
C CYS A 387 11.25 -0.56 -1.36
N THR A 388 10.93 -0.14 -2.59
CA THR A 388 11.45 1.09 -3.18
C THR A 388 11.19 2.32 -2.31
N SER A 389 9.96 2.48 -1.81
CA SER A 389 9.56 3.53 -0.87
C SER A 389 9.97 4.96 -1.29
N ASP A 390 9.99 5.90 -0.34
CA ASP A 390 10.56 7.24 -0.54
C ASP A 390 12.05 7.13 -0.94
N PRO A 391 12.56 7.93 -1.92
CA PRO A 391 11.91 9.08 -2.54
C PRO A 391 11.07 8.77 -3.78
N PHE A 392 10.99 7.52 -4.26
CA PHE A 392 10.44 7.20 -5.59
C PHE A 392 8.98 6.74 -5.59
N CYS A 393 8.57 5.95 -4.60
CA CYS A 393 7.24 5.34 -4.57
C CYS A 393 6.20 6.36 -4.09
N ASN A 394 5.13 6.49 -4.88
CA ASN A 394 4.09 7.48 -4.60
C ASN A 394 3.13 7.09 -3.47
N TYR A 395 3.02 5.79 -3.15
CA TYR A 395 2.23 5.32 -2.01
C TYR A 395 3.03 5.40 -0.69
N SER A 396 4.31 5.78 -0.75
CA SER A 396 5.18 5.70 0.41
C SER A 396 4.92 6.82 1.40
N VAL A 397 4.75 6.42 2.65
CA VAL A 397 4.65 7.27 3.84
C VAL A 397 6.01 7.53 4.47
N GLY A 398 6.91 6.54 4.46
CA GLY A 398 8.28 6.66 4.98
C GLY A 398 9.33 6.00 4.09
N ALA A 399 10.60 6.21 4.41
CA ALA A 399 11.72 5.53 3.77
C ALA A 399 11.85 4.09 4.30
N ALA A 400 11.98 3.11 3.40
CA ALA A 400 12.10 1.71 3.77
C ALA A 400 13.53 1.18 3.65
N LYS A 401 14.24 1.52 2.56
CA LYS A 401 15.60 1.03 2.33
C LYS A 401 16.59 1.65 3.33
N GLU A 402 16.49 2.95 3.56
CA GLU A 402 17.26 3.69 4.55
C GLU A 402 17.04 3.10 5.95
N ALA A 403 15.78 2.89 6.33
CA ALA A 403 15.42 2.31 7.62
C ALA A 403 15.95 0.89 7.78
N LEU A 404 15.88 0.03 6.75
CA LEU A 404 16.46 -1.31 6.82
C LEU A 404 17.99 -1.26 7.01
N ILE A 405 18.68 -0.42 6.23
CA ILE A 405 20.13 -0.28 6.30
C ILE A 405 20.56 0.19 7.69
N GLU A 406 19.91 1.23 8.20
CA GLU A 406 20.21 1.79 9.52
C GLU A 406 19.92 0.78 10.65
N LEU A 407 18.79 0.07 10.57
CA LEU A 407 18.45 -0.96 11.56
C LEU A 407 19.48 -2.10 11.56
N LEU A 408 19.86 -2.62 10.38
CA LEU A 408 20.86 -3.68 10.29
C LEU A 408 22.21 -3.23 10.84
N GLN A 409 22.69 -2.04 10.45
CA GLN A 409 23.93 -1.46 10.98
C GLN A 409 23.90 -1.31 12.50
N TYR A 410 22.79 -0.82 13.04
CA TYR A 410 22.61 -0.66 14.48
C TYR A 410 22.63 -2.02 15.20
N LEU A 411 21.86 -3.00 14.74
CA LEU A 411 21.80 -4.31 15.38
C LEU A 411 23.13 -5.05 15.28
N GLU A 412 23.83 -4.98 14.15
CA GLU A 412 25.15 -5.61 13.97
C GLU A 412 26.23 -4.95 14.84
N GLY A 413 26.16 -3.62 15.01
CA GLY A 413 27.05 -2.89 15.92
C GLY A 413 26.86 -3.29 17.38
N GLU A 414 25.62 -3.54 17.80
CA GLU A 414 25.27 -3.88 19.18
C GLU A 414 25.40 -5.38 19.50
N LEU A 415 25.09 -6.25 18.54
CA LEU A 415 24.92 -7.70 18.76
C LEU A 415 25.86 -8.58 17.91
N GLY A 416 26.73 -7.97 17.12
CA GLY A 416 27.57 -8.65 16.12
C GLY A 416 26.75 -9.18 14.93
N LYS A 417 27.41 -9.95 14.06
CA LYS A 417 26.75 -10.55 12.88
C LYS A 417 25.50 -11.35 13.27
N LEU A 418 24.46 -11.21 12.45
CA LEU A 418 23.15 -11.82 12.67
C LEU A 418 22.89 -12.91 11.63
N GLU A 419 22.41 -14.06 12.08
CA GLU A 419 22.10 -15.24 11.28
C GLU A 419 20.67 -15.70 11.55
N GLY A 420 20.03 -16.32 10.55
CA GLY A 420 18.72 -16.96 10.73
C GLY A 420 17.51 -16.04 10.92
N LEU A 421 17.64 -14.71 10.80
CA LEU A 421 16.52 -13.76 10.89
C LEU A 421 16.19 -13.14 9.53
N THR A 422 14.91 -12.86 9.31
CA THR A 422 14.42 -12.11 8.15
C THR A 422 13.77 -10.82 8.60
N ILE A 423 14.23 -9.69 8.04
CA ILE A 423 13.64 -8.38 8.29
C ILE A 423 13.03 -7.86 6.99
N GLY A 424 11.76 -7.44 7.04
CA GLY A 424 11.07 -6.83 5.91
C GLY A 424 10.61 -5.42 6.24
N VAL A 425 11.08 -4.41 5.49
CA VAL A 425 10.69 -3.01 5.73
C VAL A 425 9.88 -2.50 4.54
N ASP A 426 8.67 -2.05 4.83
CA ASP A 426 7.75 -1.47 3.86
C ASP A 426 7.47 -0.01 4.17
N GLY A 427 7.49 0.82 3.13
CA GLY A 427 7.16 2.23 3.22
C GLY A 427 5.66 2.53 3.24
N CYS A 428 4.77 1.52 3.23
CA CYS A 428 3.30 1.66 3.27
C CYS A 428 2.59 0.31 3.52
N PRO A 429 1.25 0.27 3.72
CA PRO A 429 0.50 -0.98 3.96
C PRO A 429 0.45 -1.99 2.79
N HIS A 430 0.96 -1.65 1.60
CA HIS A 430 0.88 -2.54 0.43
C HIS A 430 1.78 -3.79 0.51
N ALA A 431 2.68 -3.87 1.50
CA ALA A 431 3.49 -5.04 1.82
C ALA A 431 4.36 -5.55 0.65
N CYS A 432 5.07 -4.66 -0.04
CA CYS A 432 5.94 -5.01 -1.17
C CYS A 432 7.20 -5.77 -0.72
N ALA A 433 7.71 -5.49 0.47
CA ALA A 433 8.81 -6.20 1.15
C ALA A 433 8.32 -7.26 2.14
N HIS A 434 7.03 -7.59 2.08
CA HIS A 434 6.41 -8.68 2.81
C HIS A 434 6.50 -8.53 4.34
N HIS A 435 6.32 -7.33 4.91
CA HIS A 435 6.35 -7.14 6.37
C HIS A 435 5.44 -8.12 7.15
N TRP A 436 4.36 -8.62 6.55
CA TRP A 436 3.50 -9.66 7.17
C TRP A 436 4.15 -11.04 7.33
N LEU A 437 5.16 -11.39 6.54
CA LEU A 437 5.69 -12.76 6.47
C LEU A 437 7.14 -12.88 6.96
N ASN A 438 7.83 -11.77 7.20
CA ASN A 438 9.18 -11.81 7.78
C ASN A 438 9.11 -11.98 9.30
N ASP A 439 10.19 -12.49 9.90
CA ASP A 439 10.30 -12.66 11.36
C ASP A 439 10.07 -11.32 12.08
N ILE A 440 10.67 -10.27 11.53
CA ILE A 440 10.48 -8.88 11.95
C ILE A 440 10.03 -8.07 10.74
N GLY A 441 8.77 -7.65 10.75
CA GLY A 441 8.19 -6.76 9.74
C GLY A 441 8.09 -5.34 10.25
N LEU A 442 8.49 -4.37 9.44
CA LEU A 442 8.26 -2.95 9.68
C LEU A 442 7.36 -2.38 8.60
N GLN A 443 6.33 -1.67 9.01
CA GLN A 443 5.47 -0.92 8.11
C GLN A 443 5.50 0.55 8.51
N ALA A 444 6.04 1.40 7.63
CA ALA A 444 5.98 2.84 7.82
C ALA A 444 4.52 3.31 7.92
N THR A 445 4.32 4.27 8.80
CA THR A 445 3.07 4.95 9.11
C THR A 445 3.43 6.34 9.63
N HIS A 446 2.45 7.06 10.15
CA HIS A 446 2.66 8.41 10.63
C HIS A 446 2.04 8.65 12.00
N LEU A 447 2.69 9.55 12.72
CA LEU A 447 2.17 10.11 13.95
C LEU A 447 2.03 11.62 13.77
N ARG A 448 0.79 12.10 13.85
CA ARG A 448 0.50 13.52 13.89
C ARG A 448 0.66 14.03 15.32
N GLN A 449 1.51 15.02 15.51
CA GLN A 449 1.77 15.67 16.79
C GLN A 449 0.67 16.70 17.11
N PRO A 450 0.47 17.07 18.39
CA PRO A 450 -0.54 18.06 18.79
C PRO A 450 -0.39 19.44 18.14
N ASP A 451 0.83 19.80 17.71
CA ASP A 451 1.13 21.05 16.99
C ASP A 451 0.77 20.98 15.48
N GLY A 452 0.28 19.83 15.02
CA GLY A 452 -0.08 19.57 13.63
C GLY A 452 1.06 19.08 12.76
N SER A 453 2.30 19.01 13.26
CA SER A 453 3.42 18.39 12.55
C SER A 453 3.20 16.87 12.42
N VAL A 454 3.80 16.26 11.39
CA VAL A 454 3.69 14.82 11.15
C VAL A 454 5.05 14.18 11.12
N GLU A 455 5.25 13.22 12.01
CA GLU A 455 6.47 12.42 12.12
C GLU A 455 6.26 11.06 11.41
N THR A 456 7.29 10.57 10.74
CA THR A 456 7.29 9.21 10.18
C THR A 456 7.59 8.21 11.30
N THR A 457 6.70 7.27 11.51
CA THR A 457 6.83 6.22 12.52
C THR A 457 6.62 4.85 11.88
N TYR A 458 6.78 3.76 12.63
CA TYR A 458 6.64 2.41 12.10
C TYR A 458 5.77 1.54 13.00
N ASN A 459 4.93 0.73 12.38
CA ASN A 459 4.28 -0.41 13.03
C ASN A 459 5.26 -1.60 13.02
N LEU A 460 5.39 -2.28 14.15
CA LEU A 460 6.17 -3.52 14.29
C LEU A 460 5.24 -4.72 14.14
N VAL A 461 5.53 -5.56 13.16
CA VAL A 461 4.83 -6.80 12.85
C VAL A 461 5.73 -7.99 13.24
N LEU A 462 5.20 -8.91 14.03
CA LEU A 462 5.87 -10.15 14.45
C LEU A 462 5.00 -11.36 14.12
N ARG A 463 5.51 -12.57 14.34
CA ARG A 463 4.81 -13.86 14.15
C ARG A 463 4.50 -14.22 12.70
N GLY A 464 5.10 -13.50 11.75
CA GLY A 464 5.05 -13.84 10.32
C GLY A 464 6.06 -14.93 10.00
N GLY A 465 5.76 -15.74 8.98
CA GLY A 465 6.68 -16.77 8.54
C GLY A 465 6.39 -17.33 7.14
N TYR A 466 7.32 -18.13 6.65
CA TYR A 466 7.26 -18.80 5.35
C TYR A 466 7.41 -20.32 5.53
N GLY A 467 6.97 -21.09 4.54
CA GLY A 467 7.22 -22.53 4.49
C GLY A 467 6.60 -23.29 5.66
N LYS A 468 7.43 -23.97 6.47
CA LYS A 468 6.93 -24.75 7.64
C LYS A 468 6.23 -23.86 8.67
N GLU A 469 6.66 -22.60 8.76
CA GLU A 469 6.15 -21.59 9.70
C GLU A 469 5.22 -20.62 8.97
N ALA A 470 4.59 -21.01 7.85
CA ALA A 470 3.75 -20.12 7.07
C ALA A 470 2.58 -19.56 7.91
N SER A 471 2.69 -18.28 8.26
CA SER A 471 1.73 -17.55 9.07
C SER A 471 1.71 -16.08 8.66
N ILE A 472 0.55 -15.44 8.83
CA ILE A 472 0.43 -13.99 8.69
C ILE A 472 0.79 -13.38 10.04
N GLY A 473 1.73 -12.42 10.02
CA GLY A 473 2.15 -11.69 11.20
C GLY A 473 1.07 -10.79 11.80
N LYS A 474 1.30 -10.36 13.03
CA LYS A 474 0.43 -9.49 13.81
C LYS A 474 1.17 -8.20 14.15
N ILE A 475 0.50 -7.05 14.03
CA ILE A 475 1.02 -5.77 14.52
C ILE A 475 1.05 -5.83 16.05
N VAL A 476 2.25 -5.80 16.64
CA VAL A 476 2.47 -5.84 18.10
C VAL A 476 2.66 -4.44 18.68
N LEU A 477 3.32 -3.54 17.94
CA LEU A 477 3.43 -2.12 18.30
C LEU A 477 3.00 -1.24 17.13
N LYS A 478 2.30 -0.15 17.45
CA LYS A 478 1.82 0.84 16.47
C LYS A 478 2.54 2.17 16.61
N LYS A 479 2.78 2.86 15.49
CA LYS A 479 3.27 4.25 15.40
C LYS A 479 4.49 4.53 16.29
N VAL A 480 5.48 3.63 16.31
CA VAL A 480 6.69 3.79 17.11
C VAL A 480 7.72 4.65 16.36
N PRO A 481 8.27 5.72 16.96
CA PRO A 481 9.40 6.45 16.39
C PRO A 481 10.56 5.51 16.09
N PHE A 482 11.22 5.70 14.95
CA PHE A 482 12.23 4.76 14.47
C PHE A 482 13.42 4.64 15.44
N VAL A 483 13.76 5.71 16.16
CA VAL A 483 14.82 5.74 17.17
C VAL A 483 14.55 4.73 18.29
N ASP A 484 13.32 4.72 18.83
CA ASP A 484 12.91 3.81 19.90
C ASP A 484 12.78 2.38 19.38
N LEU A 485 12.22 2.24 18.17
CA LEU A 485 12.00 0.94 17.54
C LEU A 485 13.30 0.14 17.35
N LYS A 486 14.40 0.80 16.99
CA LYS A 486 15.73 0.16 16.92
C LYS A 486 16.14 -0.44 18.26
N VAL A 487 15.93 0.29 19.36
CA VAL A 487 16.24 -0.18 20.72
C VAL A 487 15.37 -1.38 21.09
N PHE A 488 14.07 -1.30 20.81
CA PHE A 488 13.12 -2.39 21.07
C PHE A 488 13.49 -3.68 20.34
N ILE A 489 13.78 -3.58 19.04
CA ILE A 489 14.19 -4.75 18.25
C ILE A 489 15.53 -5.31 18.75
N LYS A 490 16.48 -4.45 19.12
CA LYS A 490 17.76 -4.89 19.71
C LYS A 490 17.54 -5.69 20.98
N ASN A 491 16.68 -5.21 21.88
CA ASN A 491 16.38 -5.90 23.13
C ASN A 491 15.68 -7.24 22.89
N LEU A 492 14.74 -7.28 21.93
CA LEU A 492 14.05 -8.50 21.53
C LEU A 492 15.00 -9.55 20.94
N VAL A 493 15.87 -9.16 19.99
CA VAL A 493 16.86 -10.06 19.39
C VAL A 493 17.88 -10.52 20.42
N ALA A 494 18.31 -9.65 21.34
CA ALA A 494 19.20 -10.05 22.43
C ALA A 494 18.54 -11.04 23.39
N ALA A 495 17.25 -10.88 23.69
CA ALA A 495 16.49 -11.84 24.50
C ALA A 495 16.35 -13.19 23.79
N TYR A 496 16.05 -13.20 22.49
CA TYR A 496 16.07 -14.40 21.67
C TYR A 496 17.43 -15.12 21.72
N LYS A 497 18.54 -14.40 21.50
CA LYS A 497 19.89 -14.99 21.57
C LYS A 497 20.19 -15.62 22.94
N ARG A 498 19.62 -15.09 24.02
CA ARG A 498 19.77 -15.64 25.39
C ARG A 498 18.83 -16.80 25.71
N SER A 499 17.70 -16.93 25.02
CA SER A 499 16.70 -17.97 25.33
C SER A 499 17.18 -19.37 24.96
N GLY A 500 18.08 -19.48 23.99
CA GLY A 500 18.57 -20.77 23.49
C GLY A 500 17.57 -21.55 22.64
N LEU A 501 16.43 -20.94 22.27
CA LEU A 501 15.42 -21.56 21.41
C LEU A 501 15.91 -21.72 19.97
N SER A 502 15.33 -22.71 19.28
CA SER A 502 15.85 -23.17 17.99
C SER A 502 15.56 -22.21 16.84
N SER A 503 14.48 -21.43 16.93
CA SER A 503 14.14 -20.39 15.94
C SER A 503 13.56 -19.16 16.62
N PHE A 504 13.68 -18.01 15.94
CA PHE A 504 13.05 -16.77 16.40
C PHE A 504 11.52 -16.88 16.40
N HIS A 505 10.95 -17.63 15.46
CA HIS A 505 9.52 -17.89 15.39
C HIS A 505 9.03 -18.72 16.59
N GLU A 506 9.80 -19.71 17.07
CA GLU A 506 9.50 -20.43 18.31
C GLU A 506 9.53 -19.47 19.51
N PHE A 507 10.56 -18.62 19.60
CA PHE A 507 10.70 -17.63 20.67
C PHE A 507 9.54 -16.64 20.73
N ILE A 508 9.18 -15.96 19.64
CA ILE A 508 8.07 -14.98 19.69
C ILE A 508 6.72 -15.63 19.99
N ASN A 509 6.54 -16.91 19.64
CA ASN A 509 5.30 -17.63 19.90
C ASN A 509 5.20 -18.25 21.31
N SER A 510 6.29 -18.25 22.09
CA SER A 510 6.25 -18.66 23.49
C SER A 510 5.81 -17.56 24.46
N TYR A 511 5.61 -16.33 23.98
CA TYR A 511 5.23 -15.17 24.80
C TYR A 511 3.94 -14.52 24.29
N THR A 512 3.20 -13.88 25.20
CA THR A 512 2.10 -12.98 24.83
C THR A 512 2.63 -11.68 24.23
N ASP A 513 1.74 -10.86 23.65
CA ASP A 513 2.16 -9.58 23.08
C ASP A 513 2.64 -8.61 24.17
N GLU A 514 2.01 -8.63 25.35
CA GLU A 514 2.42 -7.84 26.51
C GLU A 514 3.83 -8.21 26.99
N GLU A 515 4.11 -9.51 27.14
CA GLU A 515 5.42 -10.01 27.54
C GLU A 515 6.51 -9.63 26.52
N LEU A 516 6.20 -9.70 25.22
CA LEU A 516 7.12 -9.24 24.17
C LEU A 516 7.39 -7.73 24.26
N ILE A 517 6.37 -6.93 24.57
CA ILE A 517 6.50 -5.48 24.76
C ILE A 517 7.37 -5.16 25.99
N GLU A 518 7.21 -5.89 27.09
CA GLU A 518 8.05 -5.75 28.28
C GLU A 518 9.52 -6.08 27.98
N ILE A 519 9.77 -7.19 27.27
CA ILE A 519 11.10 -7.58 26.77
C ILE A 519 11.71 -6.46 25.92
N MET A 520 10.92 -5.89 25.00
CA MET A 520 11.36 -4.80 24.12
C MET A 520 11.72 -3.53 24.88
N LYS A 521 10.92 -3.14 25.88
CA LYS A 521 11.16 -1.97 26.73
C LYS A 521 12.32 -2.18 27.71
N GLY A 522 12.74 -3.42 27.95
CA GLY A 522 13.79 -3.75 28.91
C GLY A 522 13.31 -3.68 30.37
N GLU A 523 11.99 -3.77 30.59
CA GLU A 523 11.39 -3.77 31.91
C GLU A 523 11.44 -5.19 32.48
N ASN A 524 12.42 -5.47 33.34
CA ASN A 524 12.50 -6.72 34.09
C ASN A 524 11.62 -6.60 35.34
N LYS A 525 10.35 -6.99 35.27
CA LYS A 525 9.58 -7.31 36.48
C LYS A 525 9.53 -8.82 36.65
N ALA A 526 10.29 -9.31 37.61
CA ALA A 526 10.07 -10.63 38.17
C ALA A 526 8.60 -10.72 38.63
N ARG A 527 7.90 -11.78 38.23
CA ARG A 527 6.59 -12.12 38.79
C ARG A 527 6.71 -12.14 40.32
N GLN A 528 6.01 -11.24 40.99
CA GLN A 528 5.66 -11.35 42.40
C GLN A 528 4.14 -11.38 42.47
N ASP A 529 3.60 -12.58 42.68
CA ASP A 529 2.24 -12.79 43.15
C ASP A 529 2.17 -12.33 44.61
N GLU A 530 1.34 -11.32 44.89
CA GLU A 530 0.73 -11.12 46.21
C GLU A 530 -0.74 -10.69 46.04
N GLY A 531 -1.66 -11.63 46.21
CA GLY A 531 -2.99 -11.47 46.82
C GLY A 531 -3.89 -10.30 46.40
N LYS A 532 -3.96 -9.94 45.12
CA LYS A 532 -4.80 -8.84 44.63
C LYS A 532 -5.69 -9.24 43.45
N VAL A 533 -6.76 -8.47 43.25
CA VAL A 533 -7.67 -8.54 42.10
C VAL A 533 -7.14 -7.59 41.02
N ARG A 534 -7.16 -8.06 39.77
CA ARG A 534 -6.64 -7.30 38.63
C ARG A 534 -7.75 -6.51 37.97
N VAL A 535 -7.61 -5.18 37.91
CA VAL A 535 -8.53 -4.30 37.16
C VAL A 535 -7.85 -3.81 35.89
N ARG A 536 -8.29 -4.31 34.74
CA ARG A 536 -7.81 -3.86 33.42
C ARG A 536 -8.69 -2.77 32.86
N ILE A 537 -8.06 -1.70 32.40
CA ILE A 537 -8.70 -0.49 31.93
C ILE A 537 -8.44 -0.36 30.43
N PHE A 538 -9.50 -0.41 29.63
CA PHE A 538 -9.39 -0.46 28.18
C PHE A 538 -9.73 0.87 27.51
N GLY A 539 -9.15 1.09 26.33
CA GLY A 539 -9.50 2.21 25.45
C GLY A 539 -9.29 3.60 26.07
N PRO A 540 -10.18 4.59 25.80
CA PRO A 540 -10.06 5.95 26.31
C PRO A 540 -10.22 6.07 27.83
N LEU A 541 -10.58 4.99 28.55
CA LEU A 541 -10.65 5.04 30.01
C LEU A 541 -9.26 5.12 30.65
N THR A 542 -8.20 4.69 29.96
CA THR A 542 -6.81 4.76 30.44
C THR A 542 -6.34 6.20 30.73
N ARG A 543 -6.93 7.22 30.09
CA ARG A 543 -6.64 8.63 30.39
C ARG A 543 -7.07 9.04 31.81
N PHE A 544 -8.05 8.35 32.39
CA PHE A 544 -8.58 8.62 33.73
C PHE A 544 -7.81 7.89 34.83
N SER A 545 -6.98 6.90 34.48
CA SER A 545 -6.00 6.26 35.36
C SER A 545 -4.59 6.87 35.22
N GLY A 546 -4.43 8.00 34.52
CA GLY A 546 -3.11 8.58 34.26
C GLY A 546 -2.24 7.75 33.31
N GLY A 547 -2.85 6.95 32.44
CA GLY A 547 -2.17 6.11 31.44
C GLY A 547 -2.01 4.64 31.84
N LEU A 548 -2.41 4.25 33.05
CA LEU A 548 -2.31 2.86 33.51
C LEU A 548 -3.41 2.01 32.85
N SER A 549 -3.02 0.93 32.17
CA SER A 549 -3.93 -0.07 31.59
C SER A 549 -4.33 -1.17 32.58
N GLU A 550 -3.68 -1.22 33.75
CA GLU A 550 -3.88 -2.26 34.74
C GLU A 550 -3.57 -1.74 36.15
N ILE A 551 -4.41 -2.11 37.11
CA ILE A 551 -4.32 -1.72 38.52
C ILE A 551 -4.70 -2.91 39.38
N GLU A 552 -3.92 -3.15 40.43
CA GLU A 552 -4.20 -4.22 41.38
C GLU A 552 -4.83 -3.67 42.65
N LEU A 553 -5.98 -4.21 43.05
CA LEU A 553 -6.74 -3.78 44.22
C LEU A 553 -7.05 -4.95 45.15
N PRO A 554 -7.28 -4.71 46.46
CA PRO A 554 -7.71 -5.75 47.37
C PRO A 554 -9.08 -6.35 46.97
N PRO A 555 -9.32 -7.65 47.23
CA PRO A 555 -10.61 -8.29 46.91
C PRO A 555 -11.76 -7.70 47.72
N GLY A 556 -12.96 -7.75 47.14
CA GLY A 556 -14.19 -7.16 47.68
C GLY A 556 -15.35 -7.36 46.71
N THR A 557 -16.46 -6.66 46.91
CA THR A 557 -17.53 -6.63 45.88
C THR A 557 -17.12 -5.74 44.70
N LEU A 558 -17.63 -6.00 43.50
CA LEU A 558 -17.40 -5.14 42.32
C LEU A 558 -17.66 -3.66 42.64
N ARG A 559 -18.73 -3.36 43.37
CA ARG A 559 -19.07 -2.01 43.84
C ARG A 559 -17.98 -1.38 44.72
N GLU A 560 -17.42 -2.13 45.66
CA GLU A 560 -16.36 -1.64 46.53
C GLU A 560 -15.07 -1.38 45.74
N ILE A 561 -14.73 -2.28 44.82
CA ILE A 561 -13.54 -2.14 43.98
C ILE A 561 -13.66 -0.92 43.05
N LEU A 562 -14.82 -0.70 42.43
CA LEU A 562 -15.05 0.50 41.60
C LEU A 562 -15.01 1.80 42.43
N ARG A 563 -15.56 1.81 43.65
CA ARG A 563 -15.46 2.97 44.56
C ARG A 563 -14.04 3.23 45.01
N HIS A 564 -13.27 2.18 45.27
CA HIS A 564 -11.86 2.27 45.61
C HIS A 564 -11.09 2.91 44.44
N LEU A 565 -11.37 2.48 43.22
CA LEU A 565 -10.78 3.05 42.01
C LEU A 565 -11.12 4.55 41.83
N GLU A 566 -12.36 4.97 42.09
CA GLU A 566 -12.74 6.40 42.07
C GLU A 566 -12.09 7.23 43.20
N THR A 567 -11.68 6.57 44.29
CA THR A 567 -11.07 7.22 45.45
C THR A 567 -9.56 7.35 45.27
N GLU A 568 -8.89 6.31 44.75
CA GLU A 568 -7.44 6.32 44.52
C GLU A 568 -7.04 7.07 43.26
N LEU A 569 -7.87 7.04 42.21
CA LEU A 569 -7.58 7.70 40.94
C LEU A 569 -8.50 8.89 40.75
N GLU A 570 -7.96 10.08 40.97
CA GLU A 570 -8.71 11.33 40.85
C GLU A 570 -9.42 11.47 39.49
N GLY A 571 -8.82 10.94 38.42
CA GLY A 571 -9.41 10.95 37.07
C GLY A 571 -10.69 10.15 36.94
N PHE A 572 -10.94 9.14 37.77
CA PHE A 572 -12.15 8.32 37.77
C PHE A 572 -13.24 8.82 38.72
N ARG A 573 -12.96 9.80 39.58
CA ARG A 573 -13.88 10.27 40.63
C ARG A 573 -15.25 10.67 40.05
N GLY A 574 -16.32 9.99 40.49
CA GLY A 574 -17.68 10.21 40.02
C GLY A 574 -17.93 9.87 38.55
N ARG A 575 -17.09 9.04 37.91
CA ARG A 575 -17.21 8.66 36.49
C ARG A 575 -17.63 7.20 36.29
N LEU A 576 -17.42 6.32 37.26
CA LEU A 576 -17.84 4.92 37.19
C LEU A 576 -19.24 4.76 37.77
N LEU A 577 -19.50 5.37 38.93
CA LEU A 577 -20.77 5.25 39.65
C LEU A 577 -21.53 6.59 39.69
N ASP A 578 -22.87 6.54 39.63
CA ASP A 578 -23.74 7.70 39.83
C ASP A 578 -24.01 7.99 41.32
N GLU A 579 -24.77 9.06 41.60
CA GLU A 579 -25.11 9.50 42.97
C GLU A 579 -25.91 8.45 43.77
N ASN A 580 -26.57 7.50 43.09
CA ASN A 580 -27.29 6.38 43.68
C ASN A 580 -26.44 5.09 43.74
N GLY A 581 -25.16 5.16 43.33
CA GLY A 581 -24.23 4.04 43.28
C GLY A 581 -24.49 3.06 42.13
N LYS A 582 -25.22 3.41 41.08
CA LYS A 582 -25.37 2.57 39.88
C LYS A 582 -24.22 2.83 38.90
N LEU A 583 -23.87 1.82 38.10
CA LEU A 583 -22.86 1.95 37.04
C LEU A 583 -23.35 2.93 35.96
N LYS A 584 -22.51 3.87 35.56
CA LYS A 584 -22.85 4.85 34.53
C LYS A 584 -22.90 4.19 33.13
N PRO A 585 -23.82 4.61 32.24
CA PRO A 585 -24.04 3.94 30.94
C PRO A 585 -22.85 3.94 29.97
N PHE A 586 -21.86 4.82 30.18
CA PHE A 586 -20.69 4.96 29.30
C PHE A 586 -19.51 4.03 29.69
N VAL A 587 -19.68 3.17 30.69
CA VAL A 587 -18.68 2.17 31.10
C VAL A 587 -19.35 0.80 31.13
N LYS A 588 -18.72 -0.18 30.49
CA LYS A 588 -19.05 -1.60 30.67
C LYS A 588 -18.04 -2.24 31.60
N VAL A 589 -18.52 -3.10 32.50
CA VAL A 589 -17.68 -3.87 33.42
C VAL A 589 -17.88 -5.34 33.12
N PHE A 590 -16.78 -6.08 33.05
CA PHE A 590 -16.79 -7.54 32.95
C PHE A 590 -16.02 -8.11 34.12
N LEU A 591 -16.43 -9.28 34.59
CA LEU A 591 -15.72 -10.09 35.57
C LEU A 591 -15.40 -11.43 34.90
N ASN A 592 -14.12 -11.75 34.71
CA ASN A 592 -13.66 -12.98 34.04
C ASN A 592 -14.38 -13.23 32.69
N ASP A 593 -14.37 -12.23 31.80
CA ASP A 593 -15.03 -12.23 30.48
C ASP A 593 -16.58 -12.25 30.49
N GLU A 594 -17.23 -12.25 31.65
CA GLU A 594 -18.70 -12.17 31.75
C GLU A 594 -19.17 -10.74 32.05
N ASP A 595 -20.07 -10.19 31.21
CA ASP A 595 -20.65 -8.85 31.42
C ASP A 595 -21.48 -8.85 32.71
N ILE A 596 -21.26 -7.87 33.58
CA ILE A 596 -21.94 -7.78 34.88
C ILE A 596 -23.47 -7.77 34.78
N ALA A 597 -24.03 -7.41 33.62
CA ALA A 597 -25.46 -7.42 33.37
C ALA A 597 -26.07 -8.83 33.38
N PHE A 598 -25.26 -9.88 33.20
CA PHE A 598 -25.70 -11.28 33.21
C PHE A 598 -25.42 -11.98 34.54
N LEU A 599 -24.69 -11.34 35.46
CA LEU A 599 -24.41 -11.91 36.79
C LEU A 599 -25.63 -11.75 37.71
N PRO A 600 -25.99 -12.77 38.52
CA PRO A 600 -27.19 -12.75 39.38
C PRO A 600 -27.25 -11.58 40.37
N ASP A 601 -26.07 -11.17 40.87
CA ASP A 601 -25.94 -10.13 41.90
C ASP A 601 -25.38 -8.80 41.35
N GLY A 602 -25.11 -8.71 40.04
CA GLY A 602 -24.59 -7.54 39.34
C GLY A 602 -23.40 -6.87 40.05
N LEU A 603 -23.51 -5.58 40.38
CA LEU A 603 -22.45 -4.84 41.09
C LEU A 603 -22.17 -5.34 42.52
N ASN A 604 -23.05 -6.15 43.10
CA ASN A 604 -22.86 -6.71 44.44
C ASN A 604 -22.18 -8.09 44.37
N THR A 605 -21.84 -8.59 43.18
CA THR A 605 -21.07 -9.83 43.03
C THR A 605 -19.71 -9.70 43.73
N THR A 606 -19.41 -10.68 44.57
CA THR A 606 -18.13 -10.81 45.27
C THR A 606 -17.03 -11.24 44.32
N VAL A 607 -15.92 -10.50 44.31
CA VAL A 607 -14.74 -10.77 43.50
C VAL A 607 -13.68 -11.44 44.35
N ARG A 608 -13.16 -12.56 43.87
CA ARG A 608 -12.19 -13.42 44.57
C ARG A 608 -10.78 -13.14 44.10
N GLU A 609 -9.81 -13.61 44.87
CA GLU A 609 -8.40 -13.59 44.48
C GLU A 609 -8.19 -14.31 43.15
N GLY A 610 -7.44 -13.68 42.23
CA GLY A 610 -7.20 -14.19 40.88
C GLY A 610 -8.26 -13.81 39.83
N ASP A 611 -9.37 -13.21 40.23
CA ASP A 611 -10.37 -12.71 39.28
C ASP A 611 -9.87 -11.45 38.55
N GLU A 612 -10.29 -11.31 37.29
CA GLU A 612 -10.00 -10.17 36.43
C GLU A 612 -11.26 -9.33 36.22
N ILE A 613 -11.18 -8.04 36.53
CA ILE A 613 -12.22 -7.05 36.24
C ILE A 613 -11.78 -6.23 35.03
N MET A 614 -12.61 -6.14 34.01
CA MET A 614 -12.32 -5.35 32.82
C MET A 614 -13.27 -4.17 32.67
N LEU A 615 -12.70 -2.96 32.60
CA LEU A 615 -13.42 -1.72 32.36
C LEU A 615 -13.30 -1.32 30.89
N TYR A 616 -14.40 -1.43 30.16
CA TYR A 616 -14.50 -1.00 28.78
C TYR A 616 -15.26 0.32 28.67
N PRO A 617 -14.86 1.23 27.78
CA PRO A 617 -15.72 2.33 27.38
C PRO A 617 -16.96 1.73 26.71
N ALA A 618 -18.17 2.07 27.15
CA ALA A 618 -19.33 1.88 26.30
C ALA A 618 -19.18 2.87 25.15
N LEU A 619 -18.90 2.34 23.96
CA LEU A 619 -18.47 3.11 22.79
C LEU A 619 -19.44 4.25 22.46
N ALA A 620 -19.01 5.47 22.79
CA ALA A 620 -19.42 6.72 22.17
C ALA A 620 -18.25 7.71 22.26
N GLY A 621 -17.60 7.99 21.11
CA GLY A 621 -16.78 9.18 20.86
C GLY A 621 -15.39 9.23 21.49
N GLY A 622 -14.38 8.84 20.70
CA GLY A 622 -12.96 9.13 20.98
C GLY A 622 -12.01 7.96 20.70
N ALA A 623 -12.01 7.43 19.47
CA ALA A 623 -10.95 6.52 19.05
C ALA A 623 -9.62 7.29 18.88
N PRO A 624 -8.45 6.68 19.11
CA PRO A 624 -7.18 7.25 18.66
C PRO A 624 -7.22 7.52 17.15
N PRO A 625 -6.41 8.45 16.61
CA PRO A 625 -6.36 8.70 15.18
C PRO A 625 -6.00 7.40 14.46
N LEU A 626 -6.86 7.00 13.51
CA LEU A 626 -6.69 5.79 12.70
C LEU A 626 -5.30 5.78 12.04
N ASP A 627 -4.71 4.61 11.89
CA ASP A 627 -3.45 4.42 11.17
C ASP A 627 -3.68 4.03 9.70
N GLU A 628 -2.62 4.07 8.90
CA GLU A 628 -2.65 3.75 7.46
C GLU A 628 -3.26 2.37 7.16
N THR A 629 -3.00 1.37 8.00
CA THR A 629 -3.52 0.01 7.81
C THR A 629 -5.00 -0.02 8.12
N GLU A 630 -5.41 0.55 9.23
CA GLU A 630 -6.81 0.62 9.66
C GLU A 630 -7.68 1.32 8.62
N VAL A 631 -7.23 2.47 8.10
CA VAL A 631 -7.96 3.19 7.05
C VAL A 631 -8.06 2.36 5.77
N HIS A 632 -7.00 1.64 5.38
CA HIS A 632 -7.05 0.80 4.19
C HIS A 632 -7.92 -0.46 4.36
N GLU A 633 -7.95 -1.06 5.56
CA GLU A 633 -8.86 -2.15 5.89
C GLU A 633 -10.32 -1.68 5.82
N LEU A 634 -10.61 -0.52 6.42
CA LEU A 634 -11.91 0.13 6.31
C LEU A 634 -12.25 0.48 4.87
N ALA A 635 -11.29 0.93 4.06
CA ALA A 635 -11.51 1.21 2.64
C ALA A 635 -12.01 -0.03 1.88
N ILE A 636 -11.44 -1.20 2.18
CA ILE A 636 -11.89 -2.47 1.61
C ILE A 636 -13.28 -2.84 2.15
N GLU A 637 -13.53 -2.71 3.45
CA GLU A 637 -14.83 -3.03 4.05
C GLU A 637 -15.94 -2.13 3.47
N PHE A 638 -15.68 -0.83 3.39
CA PHE A 638 -16.64 0.19 2.98
C PHE A 638 -16.84 0.31 1.47
N GLU A 639 -16.03 -0.39 0.67
CA GLU A 639 -16.12 -0.37 -0.78
C GLU A 639 -17.54 -0.70 -1.29
N ASP A 640 -18.25 -1.64 -0.65
CA ASP A 640 -19.60 -2.07 -1.05
C ASP A 640 -20.71 -1.36 -0.26
N LYS A 641 -20.37 -0.43 0.64
CA LYS A 641 -21.33 0.30 1.49
C LYS A 641 -21.92 1.49 0.74
N THR A 642 -23.14 1.89 1.10
CA THR A 642 -23.78 3.06 0.47
C THR A 642 -23.11 4.36 0.91
N ALA A 643 -23.26 5.43 0.12
CA ALA A 643 -22.80 6.77 0.50
C ALA A 643 -23.35 7.20 1.88
N HIS A 644 -24.60 6.84 2.18
CA HIS A 644 -25.21 7.09 3.48
C HIS A 644 -24.48 6.34 4.61
N ASP A 645 -24.13 5.07 4.43
CA ASP A 645 -23.44 4.29 5.46
C ASP A 645 -22.02 4.79 5.70
N VAL A 646 -21.31 5.19 4.63
CA VAL A 646 -19.97 5.81 4.71
C VAL A 646 -20.05 7.13 5.50
N LEU A 647 -21.01 7.99 5.17
CA LEU A 647 -21.24 9.25 5.88
C LEU A 647 -21.61 9.04 7.34
N ARG A 648 -22.50 8.08 7.62
CA ARG A 648 -22.91 7.75 8.99
C ARG A 648 -21.69 7.35 9.82
N TRP A 649 -20.87 6.43 9.30
CA TRP A 649 -19.63 6.04 9.97
C TRP A 649 -18.69 7.22 10.21
N ALA A 650 -18.46 8.06 9.20
CA ALA A 650 -17.56 9.21 9.34
C ALA A 650 -18.07 10.16 10.43
N ILE A 651 -19.37 10.46 10.45
CA ILE A 651 -19.98 11.33 11.46
C ILE A 651 -19.89 10.70 12.86
N GLU A 652 -20.20 9.42 13.01
CA GLU A 652 -20.15 8.73 14.31
C GLU A 652 -18.74 8.63 14.90
N ASN A 653 -17.70 8.58 14.06
CA ASN A 653 -16.33 8.32 14.50
C ASN A 653 -15.42 9.55 14.50
N LEU A 654 -15.67 10.54 13.65
CA LEU A 654 -14.78 11.69 13.44
C LEU A 654 -15.41 13.03 13.85
N HIS A 655 -16.74 13.14 13.97
CA HIS A 655 -17.38 14.38 14.46
C HIS A 655 -17.05 14.60 15.95
N PRO A 656 -16.78 15.85 16.41
CA PRO A 656 -16.85 17.13 15.70
C PRO A 656 -15.57 17.53 14.94
N ARG A 657 -14.55 16.67 14.90
CA ARG A 657 -13.30 16.88 14.17
C ARG A 657 -13.39 16.32 12.73
N LEU A 658 -14.55 16.49 12.12
CA LEU A 658 -14.84 16.12 10.74
C LEU A 658 -15.40 17.34 10.02
N TYR A 659 -14.85 17.62 8.83
CA TYR A 659 -15.38 18.65 7.94
C TYR A 659 -16.00 18.07 6.68
N ILE A 660 -17.09 18.66 6.21
CA ILE A 660 -17.58 18.44 4.84
C ILE A 660 -17.05 19.59 3.98
N ALA A 661 -16.25 19.26 2.97
CA ALA A 661 -15.79 20.24 2.00
C ALA A 661 -16.96 20.67 1.11
N TRP A 662 -17.13 21.98 0.95
CA TRP A 662 -18.20 22.55 0.16
C TRP A 662 -17.68 23.66 -0.76
N SER A 663 -17.95 23.51 -2.05
CA SER A 663 -17.58 24.46 -3.11
C SER A 663 -18.78 24.98 -3.89
N GLY A 664 -20.00 24.56 -3.50
CA GLY A 664 -21.24 24.86 -4.20
C GLY A 664 -21.48 23.99 -5.42
N GLN A 665 -20.76 22.87 -5.55
CA GLN A 665 -21.05 21.85 -6.55
C GLN A 665 -22.25 20.98 -6.14
N VAL A 666 -22.83 20.29 -7.12
CA VAL A 666 -24.01 19.43 -6.91
C VAL A 666 -23.69 18.24 -6.01
N GLU A 667 -22.49 17.67 -6.13
CA GLU A 667 -22.01 16.61 -5.25
C GLU A 667 -21.93 17.06 -3.79
N ASP A 668 -21.40 18.27 -3.55
CA ASP A 668 -21.27 18.83 -2.19
C ASP A 668 -22.64 19.06 -1.54
N MET A 669 -23.64 19.45 -2.33
CA MET A 669 -25.01 19.62 -1.87
C MET A 669 -25.69 18.30 -1.52
N VAL A 670 -25.45 17.24 -2.29
CA VAL A 670 -25.92 15.88 -1.96
C VAL A 670 -25.30 15.40 -0.65
N LEU A 671 -23.99 15.57 -0.49
CA LEU A 671 -23.29 15.20 0.74
C LEU A 671 -23.80 15.97 1.95
N LEU A 672 -24.00 17.28 1.81
CA LEU A 672 -24.56 18.12 2.86
C LEU A 672 -25.97 17.66 3.28
N ASP A 673 -26.87 17.44 2.32
CA ASP A 673 -28.25 17.01 2.60
C ASP A 673 -28.26 15.66 3.33
N MET A 674 -27.48 14.68 2.83
CA MET A 674 -27.34 13.36 3.49
C MET A 674 -26.76 13.49 4.90
N ALA A 675 -25.67 14.23 5.07
CA ALA A 675 -24.99 14.37 6.34
C ALA A 675 -25.84 15.11 7.38
N TRP A 676 -26.56 16.16 6.97
CA TRP A 676 -27.48 16.90 7.84
C TRP A 676 -28.64 16.03 8.33
N ARG A 677 -29.18 15.14 7.48
CA ARG A 677 -30.21 14.17 7.89
C ARG A 677 -29.71 13.18 8.93
N ILE A 678 -28.41 12.84 8.89
CA ILE A 678 -27.77 11.97 9.88
C ILE A 678 -27.50 12.74 11.19
N ASN A 679 -26.90 13.93 11.08
CA ASN A 679 -26.57 14.78 12.22
C ASN A 679 -26.70 16.27 11.81
N PRO A 680 -27.70 17.00 12.32
CA PRO A 680 -27.87 18.42 12.00
C PRO A 680 -26.71 19.32 12.45
N ALA A 681 -25.84 18.85 13.35
CA ALA A 681 -24.67 19.58 13.85
C ALA A 681 -23.40 19.35 13.00
N VAL A 682 -23.52 18.81 11.79
CA VAL A 682 -22.39 18.65 10.87
C VAL A 682 -21.68 19.98 10.60
N ARG A 683 -20.36 19.90 10.47
CA ARG A 683 -19.52 21.06 10.19
C ARG A 683 -19.17 21.05 8.71
N VAL A 684 -19.39 22.19 8.06
CA VAL A 684 -19.17 22.38 6.63
C VAL A 684 -18.21 23.55 6.49
N PHE A 685 -17.22 23.43 5.61
CA PHE A 685 -16.32 24.53 5.32
C PHE A 685 -16.24 24.81 3.82
N THR A 686 -15.88 26.04 3.49
CA THR A 686 -15.60 26.46 2.13
C THR A 686 -14.35 27.33 2.07
N VAL A 687 -13.64 27.27 0.95
CA VAL A 687 -12.52 28.16 0.66
C VAL A 687 -13.00 29.26 -0.28
N ASP A 688 -13.14 30.47 0.27
CA ASP A 688 -13.48 31.64 -0.53
C ASP A 688 -12.22 32.30 -1.06
N THR A 689 -12.01 32.15 -2.37
CA THR A 689 -10.89 32.73 -3.10
C THR A 689 -10.95 34.26 -3.25
N GLY A 690 -12.06 34.90 -2.84
CA GLY A 690 -12.40 36.30 -3.12
C GLY A 690 -12.78 36.54 -4.58
N ARG A 691 -13.08 35.47 -5.32
CA ARG A 691 -13.34 35.44 -6.77
C ARG A 691 -14.40 34.39 -7.13
N LEU A 692 -15.26 34.01 -6.19
CA LEU A 692 -16.38 33.10 -6.46
C LEU A 692 -17.50 33.83 -7.21
N HIS A 693 -18.41 33.07 -7.81
CA HIS A 693 -19.60 33.63 -8.45
C HIS A 693 -20.59 34.11 -7.39
N GLU A 694 -21.37 35.15 -7.71
CA GLU A 694 -22.48 35.64 -6.89
C GLU A 694 -23.51 34.53 -6.57
N GLU A 695 -23.80 33.67 -7.55
CA GLU A 695 -24.70 32.53 -7.37
C GLU A 695 -24.21 31.53 -6.31
N THR A 696 -22.89 31.43 -6.10
CA THR A 696 -22.35 30.58 -5.03
C THR A 696 -22.64 31.17 -3.66
N TYR A 697 -22.53 32.49 -3.48
CA TYR A 697 -22.88 33.16 -2.23
C TYR A 697 -24.38 33.06 -1.91
N ARG A 698 -25.24 33.22 -2.91
CA ARG A 698 -26.69 33.01 -2.74
C ARG A 698 -27.03 31.59 -2.31
N LEU A 699 -26.33 30.60 -2.86
CA LEU A 699 -26.50 29.21 -2.42
C LEU A 699 -26.04 29.00 -0.97
N MET A 700 -24.98 29.69 -0.50
CA MET A 700 -24.57 29.63 0.91
C MET A 700 -25.69 30.17 1.83
N GLU A 701 -26.37 31.25 1.43
CA GLU A 701 -27.52 31.79 2.16
C GLU A 701 -28.69 30.81 2.18
N GLU A 702 -29.05 30.23 1.02
CA GLU A 702 -30.10 29.21 0.92
C GLU A 702 -29.79 27.96 1.76
N VAL A 703 -28.51 27.56 1.83
CA VAL A 703 -28.06 26.48 2.72
C VAL A 703 -28.32 26.83 4.20
N TYR A 704 -28.01 28.05 4.61
CA TYR A 704 -28.26 28.49 5.98
C TYR A 704 -29.76 28.53 6.30
N GLU A 705 -30.58 29.08 5.41
CA GLU A 705 -32.03 29.19 5.58
C GLU A 705 -32.69 27.80 5.65
N ARG A 706 -32.26 26.86 4.81
CA ARG A 706 -32.87 25.54 4.69
C ARG A 706 -32.40 24.56 5.77
N TYR A 707 -31.09 24.49 6.00
CA TYR A 707 -30.48 23.47 6.85
C TYR A 707 -30.11 23.99 8.25
N GLY A 708 -30.09 25.31 8.47
CA GLY A 708 -29.57 25.91 9.70
C GLY A 708 -28.05 25.74 9.87
N VAL A 709 -27.35 25.26 8.83
CA VAL A 709 -25.91 25.00 8.85
C VAL A 709 -25.17 26.27 8.48
N ARG A 710 -24.24 26.70 9.34
CA ARG A 710 -23.32 27.81 9.06
C ARG A 710 -22.06 27.26 8.43
N ILE A 711 -21.83 27.60 7.17
CA ILE A 711 -20.60 27.22 6.46
C ILE A 711 -19.43 28.03 7.02
N GLU A 712 -18.39 27.34 7.49
CA GLU A 712 -17.14 27.96 7.96
C GLU A 712 -16.31 28.43 6.74
N VAL A 713 -16.17 29.74 6.57
CA VAL A 713 -15.53 30.35 5.39
C VAL A 713 -14.05 30.66 5.66
N TYR A 714 -13.17 30.13 4.84
CA TYR A 714 -11.72 30.37 4.91
C TYR A 714 -11.25 31.23 3.72
N PHE A 715 -10.79 32.45 4.02
CA PHE A 715 -10.21 33.38 3.04
C PHE A 715 -8.69 33.22 2.90
N PRO A 716 -8.08 33.59 1.76
CA PRO A 716 -6.62 33.72 1.67
C PRO A 716 -6.09 34.82 2.58
N GLU A 717 -4.85 34.64 3.05
CA GLU A 717 -4.16 35.66 3.84
C GLU A 717 -3.98 36.93 2.99
N PRO A 718 -4.40 38.11 3.48
CA PRO A 718 -4.31 39.35 2.71
C PRO A 718 -2.89 39.67 2.24
N SER A 719 -1.89 39.40 3.08
CA SER A 719 -0.47 39.64 2.78
C SER A 719 0.05 38.81 1.61
N ASP A 720 -0.35 37.53 1.54
CA ASP A 720 0.04 36.64 0.44
C ASP A 720 -0.59 37.09 -0.89
N VAL A 721 -1.86 37.50 -0.84
CA VAL A 721 -2.57 38.00 -2.02
C VAL A 721 -1.98 39.34 -2.48
N GLU A 722 -1.70 40.26 -1.56
CA GLU A 722 -1.08 41.55 -1.83
C GLU A 722 0.28 41.37 -2.50
N LYS A 723 1.14 40.50 -1.94
CA LYS A 723 2.44 40.18 -2.53
C LYS A 723 2.30 39.67 -3.97
N MET A 724 1.50 38.62 -4.17
CA MET A 724 1.28 37.99 -5.48
C MET A 724 0.75 38.99 -6.52
N VAL A 725 -0.21 39.84 -6.14
CA VAL A 725 -0.80 40.85 -7.04
C VAL A 725 0.17 41.98 -7.35
N LYS A 726 0.97 42.42 -6.37
CA LYS A 726 1.99 43.46 -6.56
C LYS A 726 3.08 43.02 -7.54
N GLU A 727 3.49 41.76 -7.47
CA GLU A 727 4.57 41.20 -8.31
C GLU A 727 4.09 40.80 -9.70
N HIS A 728 2.93 40.15 -9.81
CA HIS A 728 2.49 39.51 -11.05
C HIS A 728 1.21 40.10 -11.65
N GLY A 729 0.59 41.06 -10.96
CA GLY A 729 -0.66 41.68 -11.38
C GLY A 729 -1.91 40.92 -10.95
N VAL A 730 -3.06 41.61 -10.99
CA VAL A 730 -4.34 41.11 -10.46
C VAL A 730 -4.88 39.86 -11.16
N ASN A 731 -4.57 39.71 -12.46
CA ASN A 731 -5.00 38.57 -13.29
C ASN A 731 -3.80 37.77 -13.84
N LEU A 732 -2.78 37.55 -13.01
CA LEU A 732 -1.56 36.80 -13.35
C LEU A 732 -1.82 35.44 -14.02
N PHE A 733 -2.93 34.79 -13.69
CA PHE A 733 -3.30 33.44 -14.14
C PHE A 733 -3.65 33.34 -15.63
N TYR A 734 -3.80 34.45 -16.36
CA TYR A 734 -3.91 34.41 -17.83
C TYR A 734 -2.55 34.40 -18.54
N ARG A 735 -1.46 34.66 -17.83
CA ARG A 735 -0.14 34.87 -18.45
C ARG A 735 0.62 33.57 -18.69
N SER A 736 0.44 32.58 -17.81
CA SER A 736 1.15 31.30 -17.85
C SER A 736 0.51 30.30 -16.88
N VAL A 737 0.69 29.00 -17.13
CA VAL A 737 0.20 27.91 -16.27
C VAL A 737 0.84 27.97 -14.87
N GLU A 738 2.11 28.36 -14.79
CA GLU A 738 2.88 28.54 -13.56
C GLU A 738 2.25 29.60 -12.64
N LEU A 739 1.95 30.78 -13.19
CA LEU A 739 1.28 31.85 -12.45
C LEU A 739 -0.17 31.52 -12.10
N ARG A 740 -0.86 30.68 -12.88
CA ARG A 740 -2.15 30.11 -12.49
C ARG A 740 -2.00 29.18 -11.29
N HIS A 741 -1.00 28.31 -11.27
CA HIS A 741 -0.70 27.45 -10.12
C HIS A 741 -0.39 28.28 -8.87
N LEU A 742 0.43 29.34 -8.99
CA LEU A 742 0.69 30.26 -7.90
C LEU A 742 -0.61 30.88 -7.35
N CYS A 743 -1.49 31.37 -8.24
CA CYS A 743 -2.79 31.90 -7.86
C CYS A 743 -3.66 30.88 -7.12
N CYS A 744 -3.75 29.64 -7.62
CA CYS A 744 -4.50 28.57 -6.97
C CYS A 744 -3.87 28.19 -5.62
N TYR A 745 -2.55 28.13 -5.53
CA TYR A 745 -1.86 27.82 -4.29
C TYR A 745 -2.15 28.85 -3.19
N VAL A 746 -2.00 30.13 -3.52
CA VAL A 746 -2.26 31.24 -2.58
C VAL A 746 -3.74 31.32 -2.21
N ARG A 747 -4.65 31.25 -3.19
CA ARG A 747 -6.09 31.49 -2.95
C ARG A 747 -6.87 30.27 -2.50
N LYS A 748 -6.39 29.05 -2.78
CA LYS A 748 -7.13 27.80 -2.51
C LYS A 748 -6.39 26.86 -1.57
N VAL A 749 -5.15 26.52 -1.90
CA VAL A 749 -4.40 25.48 -1.17
C VAL A 749 -4.01 25.95 0.23
N LYS A 750 -3.45 27.15 0.38
CA LYS A 750 -3.09 27.69 1.71
C LYS A 750 -4.30 27.77 2.67
N PRO A 751 -5.47 28.34 2.28
CA PRO A 751 -6.66 28.32 3.12
C PRO A 751 -7.19 26.92 3.42
N LEU A 752 -7.13 26.01 2.45
CA LEU A 752 -7.52 24.60 2.64
C LEU A 752 -6.67 23.94 3.72
N LEU A 753 -5.34 24.07 3.64
CA LEU A 753 -4.41 23.55 4.66
C LEU A 753 -4.73 24.09 6.05
N ARG A 754 -5.06 25.39 6.14
CA ARG A 754 -5.47 26.01 7.41
C ARG A 754 -6.77 25.42 7.95
N ALA A 755 -7.76 25.16 7.09
CA ALA A 755 -9.01 24.49 7.49
C ALA A 755 -8.76 23.05 7.97
N LEU A 756 -8.04 22.25 7.18
CA LEU A 756 -7.79 20.84 7.46
C LEU A 756 -6.89 20.61 8.67
N SER A 757 -6.05 21.60 9.04
CA SER A 757 -5.24 21.55 10.26
C SER A 757 -6.06 21.36 11.55
N GLN A 758 -7.37 21.65 11.54
CA GLN A 758 -8.22 21.64 12.73
C GLN A 758 -9.04 20.35 12.92
N VAL A 759 -8.95 19.40 11.98
CA VAL A 759 -9.80 18.19 11.93
C VAL A 759 -8.97 16.92 11.81
N ASP A 760 -9.61 15.77 12.07
CA ASP A 760 -9.03 14.44 11.92
C ASP A 760 -9.55 13.71 10.68
N GLY A 761 -10.57 14.28 10.02
CA GLY A 761 -10.98 13.87 8.70
C GLY A 761 -11.79 14.91 7.95
N TRP A 762 -11.97 14.66 6.66
CA TRP A 762 -12.79 15.50 5.79
C TRP A 762 -13.52 14.68 4.73
N VAL A 763 -14.73 15.12 4.38
CA VAL A 763 -15.60 14.53 3.38
C VAL A 763 -15.49 15.34 2.09
N THR A 764 -15.33 14.66 0.95
CA THR A 764 -15.27 15.31 -0.37
C THR A 764 -16.28 14.72 -1.35
N GLY A 765 -16.76 15.55 -2.29
CA GLY A 765 -17.68 15.18 -3.37
C GLY A 765 -17.01 14.48 -4.57
N LEU A 766 -15.88 13.81 -4.36
CA LEU A 766 -15.12 13.16 -5.43
C LEU A 766 -15.80 11.88 -5.91
N ARG A 767 -15.87 11.71 -7.24
CA ARG A 767 -16.40 10.52 -7.91
C ARG A 767 -15.36 9.96 -8.88
N ARG A 768 -15.29 8.63 -9.01
CA ARG A 768 -14.34 7.93 -9.90
C ARG A 768 -14.54 8.30 -11.37
N GLU A 769 -15.77 8.62 -11.79
CA GLU A 769 -16.15 9.04 -13.15
C GLU A 769 -15.62 10.45 -13.52
N GLN A 770 -15.31 11.31 -12.54
CA GLN A 770 -14.99 12.73 -12.80
C GLN A 770 -13.63 12.92 -13.50
N TRP A 771 -12.65 12.03 -13.28
CA TRP A 771 -11.33 12.13 -13.91
C TRP A 771 -10.54 10.83 -13.90
N ALA A 772 -9.68 10.58 -14.89
CA ALA A 772 -9.02 9.28 -15.04
C ALA A 772 -8.07 8.90 -13.90
N SER A 773 -7.29 9.84 -13.37
CA SER A 773 -6.47 9.58 -12.17
C SER A 773 -7.25 9.34 -10.89
N ARG A 774 -8.56 9.57 -10.92
CA ARG A 774 -9.45 9.31 -9.79
C ARG A 774 -10.08 7.93 -9.86
N HIS A 775 -9.73 7.11 -10.86
CA HIS A 775 -10.26 5.75 -10.99
C HIS A 775 -10.00 4.86 -9.77
N ASN A 776 -8.97 5.19 -8.97
CA ASN A 776 -8.56 4.45 -7.78
C ASN A 776 -8.99 5.08 -6.44
N ILE A 777 -9.74 6.19 -6.45
CA ILE A 777 -10.18 6.81 -5.19
C ILE A 777 -10.99 5.79 -4.39
N MET A 778 -10.59 5.62 -3.13
CA MET A 778 -11.29 4.79 -2.18
C MET A 778 -12.34 5.61 -1.44
N LYS A 779 -13.42 4.95 -0.99
CA LYS A 779 -14.43 5.62 -0.15
C LYS A 779 -13.84 6.14 1.17
N LEU A 780 -12.78 5.50 1.65
CA LEU A 780 -11.96 5.94 2.78
C LEU A 780 -10.49 5.84 2.36
N GLU A 781 -9.70 6.89 2.55
CA GLU A 781 -8.26 6.91 2.29
C GLU A 781 -7.55 7.85 3.27
N VAL A 782 -6.24 7.68 3.46
CA VAL A 782 -5.44 8.67 4.18
C VAL A 782 -5.02 9.77 3.21
N ASP A 783 -5.19 11.01 3.64
CA ASP A 783 -4.77 12.18 2.87
C ASP A 783 -3.32 12.55 3.16
N HIS A 784 -2.37 11.97 2.42
CA HIS A 784 -0.95 12.23 2.63
C HIS A 784 -0.53 13.69 2.34
N ASP A 785 -1.31 14.43 1.53
CA ASP A 785 -1.00 15.81 1.18
C ASP A 785 -1.48 16.80 2.26
N HIS A 786 -2.54 16.45 3.01
CA HIS A 786 -3.19 17.36 3.95
C HIS A 786 -3.11 16.91 5.42
N GLY A 787 -1.89 16.63 5.90
CA GLY A 787 -1.66 16.33 7.31
C GLY A 787 -2.14 14.94 7.75
N GLN A 788 -2.37 14.04 6.79
CA GLN A 788 -2.59 12.60 7.02
C GLN A 788 -3.86 12.30 7.81
N ILE A 789 -4.88 13.11 7.53
CA ILE A 789 -6.23 12.95 8.06
C ILE A 789 -7.02 11.94 7.21
N VAL A 790 -8.11 11.43 7.76
CA VAL A 790 -9.01 10.52 7.03
C VAL A 790 -9.77 11.31 5.97
N LYS A 791 -9.61 10.95 4.72
CA LYS A 791 -10.41 11.48 3.62
C LYS A 791 -11.52 10.50 3.27
N VAL A 792 -12.74 11.03 3.28
CA VAL A 792 -13.97 10.28 3.07
C VAL A 792 -14.55 10.72 1.74
N ASN A 793 -14.77 9.76 0.83
CA ASN A 793 -15.31 9.99 -0.51
C ASN A 793 -16.60 9.16 -0.69
N PRO A 794 -17.74 9.54 -0.05
CA PRO A 794 -18.94 8.70 -0.01
C PRO A 794 -19.55 8.42 -1.39
N LEU A 795 -19.35 9.35 -2.33
CA LEU A 795 -19.87 9.29 -3.69
C LEU A 795 -18.88 8.67 -4.68
N ALA A 796 -17.80 8.01 -4.21
CA ALA A 796 -16.73 7.52 -5.07
C ALA A 796 -17.23 6.64 -6.24
N ASP A 797 -18.27 5.83 -6.00
CA ASP A 797 -18.90 4.92 -6.97
C ASP A 797 -20.19 5.46 -7.61
N TRP A 798 -20.55 6.73 -7.37
CA TRP A 798 -21.75 7.34 -7.94
C TRP A 798 -21.50 7.92 -9.34
N THR A 799 -22.46 7.70 -10.23
CA THR A 799 -22.57 8.34 -11.55
C THR A 799 -23.19 9.73 -11.45
N GLU A 800 -22.99 10.55 -12.49
CA GLU A 800 -23.58 11.90 -12.51
C GLU A 800 -25.11 11.84 -12.48
N ARG A 801 -25.67 10.82 -13.12
CA ARG A 801 -27.11 10.57 -13.15
C ARG A 801 -27.66 10.34 -11.74
N GLU A 802 -26.97 9.57 -10.91
CA GLU A 802 -27.39 9.28 -9.53
C GLU A 802 -27.36 10.53 -8.66
N VAL A 803 -26.34 11.39 -8.81
CA VAL A 803 -26.27 12.69 -8.12
C VAL A 803 -27.50 13.54 -8.46
N TRP A 804 -27.78 13.72 -9.75
CA TRP A 804 -28.93 14.52 -10.19
C TRP A 804 -30.28 13.89 -9.84
N GLN A 805 -30.37 12.56 -9.84
CA GLN A 805 -31.56 11.84 -9.40
C GLN A 805 -31.83 12.13 -7.93
N TYR A 806 -30.81 12.02 -7.07
CA TYR A 806 -30.94 12.33 -5.65
C TYR A 806 -31.40 13.78 -5.41
N ILE A 807 -30.81 14.75 -6.13
CA ILE A 807 -31.18 16.17 -6.03
C ILE A 807 -32.65 16.38 -6.34
N ARG A 808 -33.18 15.76 -7.41
CA ARG A 808 -34.59 15.88 -7.78
C ARG A 808 -35.51 15.21 -6.77
N GLU A 809 -35.20 13.98 -6.37
CA GLU A 809 -36.03 13.19 -5.45
C GLU A 809 -36.12 13.82 -4.05
N ASN A 810 -35.03 14.42 -3.57
CA ASN A 810 -34.95 15.04 -2.25
C ASN A 810 -35.13 16.57 -2.29
N SER A 811 -35.42 17.12 -3.47
CA SER A 811 -35.56 18.56 -3.72
C SER A 811 -34.39 19.38 -3.18
N VAL A 812 -33.15 18.88 -3.27
CA VAL A 812 -31.94 19.52 -2.71
C VAL A 812 -31.65 20.83 -3.47
N PRO A 813 -31.30 21.95 -2.80
CA PRO A 813 -30.97 23.16 -3.51
C PRO A 813 -29.63 22.99 -4.24
N TYR A 814 -29.44 23.68 -5.36
CA TYR A 814 -28.23 23.58 -6.16
C TYR A 814 -27.91 24.92 -6.82
N ASN A 815 -26.65 25.09 -7.20
CA ASN A 815 -26.19 26.34 -7.79
C ASN A 815 -26.86 26.59 -9.15
N GLN A 816 -27.53 27.72 -9.31
CA GLN A 816 -28.28 28.07 -10.53
C GLN A 816 -27.42 28.15 -11.79
N LEU A 817 -26.09 28.24 -11.65
CA LEU A 817 -25.16 28.16 -12.78
C LEU A 817 -25.30 26.84 -13.55
N TYR A 818 -25.66 25.72 -12.91
CA TYR A 818 -25.92 24.46 -13.64
C TYR A 818 -27.05 24.61 -14.66
N SER A 819 -28.09 25.37 -14.34
CA SER A 819 -29.20 25.68 -15.27
C SER A 819 -28.78 26.59 -16.43
N ARG A 820 -27.59 27.22 -16.33
CA ARG A 820 -26.99 28.07 -17.37
C ARG A 820 -25.90 27.35 -18.17
N GLY A 821 -25.78 26.04 -18.05
CA GLY A 821 -24.82 25.23 -18.81
C GLY A 821 -23.43 25.09 -18.16
N TYR A 822 -23.27 25.47 -16.90
CA TYR A 822 -22.06 25.14 -16.14
C TYR A 822 -22.09 23.67 -15.74
N ARG A 823 -20.94 23.00 -15.83
CA ARG A 823 -20.79 21.56 -15.48
C ARG A 823 -19.72 21.32 -14.42
N SER A 824 -18.83 22.29 -14.21
CA SER A 824 -17.91 22.39 -13.07
C SER A 824 -17.82 23.85 -12.64
N ILE A 825 -17.97 24.11 -11.34
CA ILE A 825 -17.99 25.47 -10.80
C ILE A 825 -16.66 25.74 -10.06
N GLY A 826 -16.08 26.90 -10.28
CA GLY A 826 -14.88 27.37 -9.62
C GLY A 826 -14.90 28.89 -9.45
N CYS A 827 -13.72 29.51 -9.48
CA CYS A 827 -13.62 30.97 -9.52
C CYS A 827 -14.27 31.50 -10.81
N GLU A 828 -15.00 32.61 -10.70
CA GLU A 828 -15.65 33.32 -11.80
C GLU A 828 -14.73 33.58 -13.01
N PRO A 829 -13.52 34.16 -12.85
CA PRO A 829 -12.66 34.42 -14.02
C PRO A 829 -12.11 33.15 -14.67
N CYS A 830 -12.22 32.00 -14.01
CA CYS A 830 -11.61 30.74 -14.42
C CYS A 830 -12.61 29.69 -14.90
N THR A 831 -13.90 30.04 -14.99
CA THR A 831 -14.98 29.09 -15.28
C THR A 831 -15.92 29.67 -16.33
N ARG A 832 -16.32 28.86 -17.31
CA ARG A 832 -17.36 29.20 -18.30
C ARG A 832 -18.38 28.07 -18.45
N PRO A 833 -19.58 28.33 -18.99
CA PRO A 833 -20.47 27.26 -19.42
C PRO A 833 -19.85 26.46 -20.57
N VAL A 834 -20.25 25.20 -20.67
CA VAL A 834 -19.80 24.26 -21.72
C VAL A 834 -20.97 23.82 -22.59
N ALA A 835 -20.69 23.51 -23.85
CA ALA A 835 -21.69 22.94 -24.74
C ALA A 835 -22.01 21.48 -24.35
N PRO A 836 -23.18 20.93 -24.72
CA PRO A 836 -23.57 19.56 -24.35
C PRO A 836 -22.61 18.45 -24.77
N PHE A 837 -21.76 18.70 -25.78
CA PHE A 837 -20.78 17.76 -26.32
C PHE A 837 -19.33 18.08 -25.89
N GLU A 838 -19.11 19.21 -25.22
CA GLU A 838 -17.79 19.54 -24.67
C GLU A 838 -17.55 18.74 -23.38
N ASP A 839 -16.29 18.43 -23.11
CA ASP A 839 -15.90 17.81 -21.83
C ASP A 839 -16.44 18.63 -20.64
N PRO A 840 -17.02 18.00 -19.60
CA PRO A 840 -17.61 18.72 -18.46
C PRO A 840 -16.67 19.69 -17.74
N ARG A 841 -15.35 19.50 -17.82
CA ARG A 841 -14.32 20.37 -17.26
C ARG A 841 -13.69 21.32 -18.29
N ALA A 842 -14.06 21.26 -19.58
CA ALA A 842 -13.58 22.19 -20.61
C ALA A 842 -13.85 23.67 -20.28
N GLY A 843 -14.83 23.94 -19.40
CA GLY A 843 -15.14 25.27 -18.91
C GLY A 843 -14.07 25.84 -17.97
N ARG A 844 -13.16 25.01 -17.44
CA ARG A 844 -12.12 25.40 -16.47
C ARG A 844 -10.86 25.85 -17.20
N TRP A 845 -10.36 27.05 -16.88
CA TRP A 845 -9.18 27.65 -17.52
C TRP A 845 -9.23 27.51 -19.05
N TRP A 846 -10.39 27.85 -19.61
CA TRP A 846 -10.78 27.57 -20.99
C TRP A 846 -9.88 28.22 -22.05
N TRP A 847 -9.03 29.17 -21.65
CA TRP A 847 -8.04 29.82 -22.51
C TRP A 847 -6.73 29.01 -22.67
N GLU A 848 -6.42 28.12 -21.74
CA GLU A 848 -5.20 27.30 -21.81
C GLU A 848 -5.44 26.09 -22.73
N LYS A 849 -4.53 25.88 -23.67
CA LYS A 849 -4.51 24.70 -24.54
C LYS A 849 -3.54 23.68 -23.97
N ASP A 850 -3.94 22.41 -23.98
CA ASP A 850 -3.06 21.27 -23.61
C ASP A 850 -2.43 21.37 -22.20
N ALA A 851 -3.12 22.00 -21.25
CA ALA A 851 -2.66 22.14 -19.86
C ALA A 851 -3.58 21.37 -18.88
N PRO A 852 -3.05 20.76 -17.81
CA PRO A 852 -3.84 20.05 -16.80
C PRO A 852 -4.93 20.93 -16.17
N LYS A 853 -6.19 20.53 -16.31
CA LYS A 853 -7.36 21.26 -15.76
C LYS A 853 -7.63 20.90 -14.30
N GLU A 854 -6.61 21.02 -13.46
CA GLU A 854 -6.69 20.83 -12.01
C GLU A 854 -6.11 22.00 -11.21
N CYS A 855 -6.68 22.25 -10.02
CA CYS A 855 -6.28 23.38 -9.16
C CYS A 855 -5.35 22.99 -8.00
N GLY A 856 -5.03 21.70 -7.84
CA GLY A 856 -4.13 21.20 -6.80
C GLY A 856 -4.75 20.90 -5.43
N MET A 857 -6.07 21.05 -5.24
CA MET A 857 -6.74 20.76 -3.95
C MET A 857 -7.04 19.28 -3.71
N HIS A 858 -7.17 18.52 -4.79
CA HIS A 858 -7.46 17.09 -4.79
C HIS A 858 -6.44 16.42 -5.71
N CYS A 859 -5.19 16.42 -5.28
CA CYS A 859 -4.15 15.63 -5.91
C CYS A 859 -4.38 14.18 -5.48
N SER A 860 -4.47 13.27 -6.46
CA SER A 860 -4.50 11.86 -6.11
C SER A 860 -3.08 11.41 -5.82
N ILE A 861 -2.97 10.34 -5.01
CA ILE A 861 -1.74 9.58 -4.84
C ILE A 861 -1.22 9.08 -6.18
N GLU A 862 -1.93 9.23 -7.32
CA GLU A 862 -1.51 8.86 -8.69
C GLU A 862 -1.11 10.03 -9.62
N THR A 863 -1.56 11.27 -9.35
CA THR A 863 -1.24 12.48 -10.14
C THR A 863 -0.07 13.29 -9.59
N GLY A 864 0.17 13.21 -8.27
CA GLY A 864 1.16 14.02 -7.57
C GLY A 864 0.67 15.45 -7.32
N GLY A 865 1.24 16.08 -6.31
CA GLY A 865 0.96 17.47 -5.94
C GLY A 865 1.62 18.47 -6.89
N PHE A 866 0.82 19.32 -7.54
CA PHE A 866 1.30 20.49 -8.30
C PHE A 866 1.97 21.55 -7.40
N GLU A 867 1.89 21.39 -6.08
CA GLU A 867 2.42 22.29 -5.04
C GLU A 867 3.93 22.53 -5.17
N LYS A 868 4.69 21.53 -5.64
CA LYS A 868 6.14 21.65 -5.79
C LYS A 868 6.58 22.61 -6.91
N ILE A 869 5.72 22.85 -7.91
CA ILE A 869 5.96 23.86 -8.97
C ILE A 869 5.83 25.27 -8.38
N ALA A 870 4.82 25.48 -7.53
CA ALA A 870 4.65 26.74 -6.80
C ALA A 870 5.80 26.97 -5.80
N ASP A 871 6.22 25.94 -5.07
CA ASP A 871 7.39 26.01 -4.18
C ASP A 871 8.68 26.33 -4.94
N LYS A 872 8.86 25.80 -6.14
CA LYS A 872 10.02 26.11 -7.00
C LYS A 872 10.04 27.60 -7.38
N LEU A 873 8.91 28.15 -7.80
CA LEU A 873 8.77 29.58 -8.13
C LEU A 873 8.96 30.48 -6.90
N ILE A 874 8.49 30.04 -5.72
CA ILE A 874 8.67 30.77 -4.45
C ILE A 874 10.12 30.66 -3.92
N ARG A 875 10.84 29.56 -4.21
CA ARG A 875 12.24 29.34 -3.79
C ARG A 875 13.25 29.97 -4.73
N GLU A 876 12.99 30.01 -6.04
CA GLU A 876 13.81 30.74 -7.02
C GLU A 876 13.87 32.24 -6.69
N ASP A 877 12.85 32.76 -6.02
CA ASP A 877 12.80 34.13 -5.49
C ASP A 877 13.73 34.38 -4.28
N LYS A 878 14.20 33.31 -3.61
CA LYS A 878 15.15 33.39 -2.47
C LYS A 878 16.60 33.15 -2.87
N HIS A 879 16.87 32.58 -4.05
CA HIS A 879 18.23 32.28 -4.51
C HIS A 879 18.46 33.00 -5.84
N GLY A 880 18.80 34.29 -5.74
CA GLY A 880 19.40 35.01 -6.84
C GLY A 880 20.56 34.19 -7.42
N TYR A 881 20.40 33.79 -8.68
CA TYR A 881 21.38 33.19 -9.55
C TYR A 881 22.82 33.67 -9.24
N LYS A 882 23.65 32.79 -8.68
CA LYS A 882 25.10 32.83 -8.89
C LYS A 882 25.46 31.54 -9.61
N GLY A 883 25.69 31.68 -10.91
CA GLY A 883 26.06 30.58 -11.77
C GLY A 883 27.47 30.06 -11.49
N SER A 884 27.61 28.75 -11.62
CA SER A 884 28.81 28.02 -12.07
C SER A 884 28.44 26.55 -12.22
#